data_AF-A0A364MZJ9-F1
#
_entry.id   AF-A0A364MZJ9-F1
#
_cell.length_a   1.000
_cell.length_b   1.000
_cell.length_c   1.000
_cell.angle_alpha   90.00
_cell.angle_beta   90.00
_cell.angle_gamma   90.00
#
_symmetry.space_group_name_H-M   'P 1'
#
loop_
_entity.id
_entity.type
_entity.pdbx_description
1 polymer ?
#
loop_
_entity_poly.entity_id
_entity_poly.type
_entity_poly.pdbx_seq_one_letter_code
_entity_poly.pdbx_strand_id
1 'polypeptide(L)'
;MVNSYGEFSDFCRDSGNQWSTLPGSIILCGIAILVSAFLLWRSQRKKAAVGRREMQLFLLGYVVISICEIFTIGGFPLNDTVRIVFVAIHIGAITATSWILMLNGAVGYQLLDDGTAVSIGLLLISSLIIFVGTGYIALDTGLGWTDFWNSTLSPPNQAYALYTLYQLVPLFFIVVFFLLEAFLVLRILGERKPMLYLLTAALLFAISQVFQYVISVHICNGTDGKINGGLFSTLFTLLSVVMIWVFWRMADSDYDFEDEVSDDEYVGTKNGTSSTRAQSTAASKRRKVEVPAKEAPRRQAWETEYSRTVEKTIQPADDGTLGQSVQEREEERKRKRLRKDTKPFQRGIIRHVVLVLDLSEAMMEKDMRPNRFITMVNYTQDYVREFFEQNPISQMSVLGMHDGVCIRVSELSGNPAEHVAAIQGLRSKDDGKEPKGSPSLQNALELARATLYHTPSHGTREVIVVFGSLLSLDPGDIHQSVKACVRDRIRVSVIGMSARLKICTEIVRRTNAGDESEYTIATDQEMLKELLLATTTPPVIRQSAPADTTVAAPPAQSSQSAAALMMMGFPSRVVEDQLTINPPSKNKEDNEAEQNGEANGTKKDEDDGEEQKASESGRPAFTPRYLGSTLRVTFSKPTAANFGSTARAMAAFERLIRFEDTAGKIVYGNLDKETPTKEIEGSVVEVLDGDVKSGFKKTGGKATVGKLLCPLPTTNIIHCVGLNYRRHAEECNLQIPTHPAIFTKPSDALAGPLESIPIPSPCQSQLDYEGELTLVIGRDCKNVAAADYRSVLLGYTVGNDISARNYQLPASVSGGQFGYAKSFDKFAPIGPCIVSTQVLPDPQKLGLQTRVNGQLRQQTGTDDMIYSIGQVVEHLSRGTTLRAGTVILTGTPSGVGLFMEPKGFLADGDTVEVYVEGIGSLVNKVVFE
;
A
#
# COMPACT_ATOMS: atom_id res chain seq x y z
N MET A 1 -57.07 23.57 26.56
CA MET A 1 -56.33 23.26 27.81
C MET A 1 -55.16 24.23 28.02
N VAL A 2 -55.36 25.53 27.77
CA VAL A 2 -54.33 26.60 27.85
C VAL A 2 -54.85 27.79 28.69
N ASN A 3 -55.94 27.61 29.45
CA ASN A 3 -56.56 28.68 30.24
C ASN A 3 -56.24 28.62 31.75
N SER A 4 -55.16 27.93 32.16
CA SER A 4 -54.78 27.84 33.59
C SER A 4 -53.30 28.11 33.87
N TYR A 5 -52.51 28.50 32.87
CA TYR A 5 -51.07 28.72 33.01
C TYR A 5 -50.67 30.13 32.57
N GLY A 6 -51.46 31.12 32.98
CA GLY A 6 -51.17 32.54 32.83
C GLY A 6 -50.62 33.09 34.13
N GLU A 7 -49.42 32.65 34.52
CA GLU A 7 -48.42 33.35 35.34
C GLU A 7 -47.26 32.37 35.61
N PHE A 8 -46.04 32.71 35.18
CA PHE A 8 -44.84 31.91 35.50
C PHE A 8 -44.57 31.87 37.02
N SER A 9 -45.31 32.68 37.79
CA SER A 9 -45.43 32.66 39.25
C SER A 9 -45.93 31.34 39.81
N ASP A 10 -46.84 30.62 39.13
CA ASP A 10 -47.85 29.80 39.82
C ASP A 10 -47.66 28.28 39.75
N PHE A 11 -46.55 27.77 39.20
CA PHE A 11 -46.39 26.32 39.08
C PHE A 11 -46.13 25.58 40.42
N CYS A 12 -45.91 26.29 41.54
CA CYS A 12 -45.89 25.79 42.93
C CYS A 12 -45.92 26.95 43.96
N ARG A 13 -46.70 28.02 43.75
CA ARG A 13 -46.53 29.25 44.56
C ARG A 13 -47.79 29.77 45.23
N ASP A 14 -48.75 28.88 45.52
CA ASP A 14 -49.99 29.26 46.21
C ASP A 14 -50.28 28.47 47.49
N SER A 15 -49.23 28.15 48.24
CA SER A 15 -49.35 27.78 49.66
C SER A 15 -48.49 28.75 50.48
N GLY A 16 -49.14 29.71 51.12
CA GLY A 16 -48.52 30.84 51.84
C GLY A 16 -47.67 30.47 53.06
N ASN A 17 -46.61 29.70 52.89
CA ASN A 17 -45.55 29.51 53.88
C ASN A 17 -44.16 29.41 53.22
N GLN A 18 -43.24 30.14 53.85
CA GLN A 18 -41.81 30.31 53.62
C GLN A 18 -41.06 29.15 52.93
N TRP A 19 -40.29 29.52 51.89
CA TRP A 19 -38.98 28.97 51.52
C TRP A 19 -38.69 27.50 51.85
N SER A 20 -39.48 26.55 51.35
CA SER A 20 -39.01 25.17 51.22
C SER A 20 -38.13 25.09 49.97
N THR A 21 -36.85 25.39 50.17
CA THR A 21 -35.76 25.20 49.21
C THR A 21 -35.84 23.80 48.59
N LEU A 22 -35.59 23.68 47.28
CA LEU A 22 -35.46 22.41 46.60
C LEU A 22 -33.96 22.06 46.48
N PRO A 23 -33.30 21.54 47.54
CA PRO A 23 -31.88 21.17 47.43
C PRO A 23 -31.67 20.11 46.34
N GLY A 24 -32.69 19.31 46.02
CA GLY A 24 -32.60 18.26 45.01
C GLY A 24 -32.28 18.75 43.59
N SER A 25 -32.91 19.84 43.10
CA SER A 25 -32.67 20.32 41.73
C SER A 25 -31.29 20.97 41.61
N ILE A 26 -30.85 21.69 42.64
CA ILE A 26 -29.49 22.24 42.74
C ILE A 26 -28.45 21.11 42.73
N ILE A 27 -28.66 20.06 43.53
CA ILE A 27 -27.75 18.90 43.59
C ILE A 27 -27.69 18.19 42.24
N LEU A 28 -28.83 17.97 41.57
CA LEU A 28 -28.86 17.34 40.25
C LEU A 28 -28.20 18.21 39.17
N CYS A 29 -28.36 19.53 39.21
CA CYS A 29 -27.62 20.44 38.32
C CYS A 29 -26.11 20.35 38.57
N GLY A 30 -25.68 20.27 39.84
CA GLY A 30 -24.28 20.05 40.19
C GLY A 30 -23.73 18.73 39.64
N ILE A 31 -24.50 17.64 39.75
CA ILE A 31 -24.16 16.34 39.15
C ILE A 31 -24.12 16.45 37.62
N ALA A 32 -25.08 17.14 36.99
CA ALA A 32 -25.12 17.33 35.55
C ALA A 32 -23.86 18.07 35.04
N ILE A 33 -23.39 19.09 35.76
CA ILE A 33 -22.15 19.80 35.44
C ILE A 33 -20.94 18.87 35.57
N LEU A 34 -20.82 18.10 36.66
CA LEU A 34 -19.71 17.17 36.86
C LEU A 34 -19.67 16.06 35.80
N VAL A 35 -20.83 15.46 35.49
CA VAL A 35 -20.95 14.44 34.44
C VAL A 35 -20.60 15.04 33.08
N SER A 36 -21.09 16.23 32.76
CA SER A 36 -20.77 16.91 31.49
C SER A 36 -19.29 17.25 31.37
N ALA A 37 -18.64 17.69 32.45
CA ALA A 37 -17.20 17.91 32.51
C ALA A 37 -16.41 16.62 32.31
N PHE A 38 -16.86 15.51 32.88
CA PHE A 38 -16.27 14.18 32.65
C PHE A 38 -16.42 13.73 31.19
N LEU A 39 -17.60 13.92 30.58
CA LEU A 39 -17.85 13.60 29.17
C LEU A 39 -17.01 14.47 28.23
N LEU A 40 -16.85 15.76 28.55
CA LEU A 40 -15.96 16.69 27.84
C LEU A 40 -14.50 16.22 27.88
N TRP A 41 -14.00 15.88 29.07
CA TRP A 41 -12.64 15.35 29.24
C TRP A 41 -12.44 14.04 28.46
N ARG A 42 -13.41 13.13 28.50
CA ARG A 42 -13.35 11.87 27.74
C ARG A 42 -13.38 12.11 26.24
N SER A 43 -14.13 13.09 25.77
CA SER A 43 -14.16 13.51 24.35
C SER A 43 -12.80 14.04 23.86
N GLN A 44 -12.00 14.68 24.73
CA GLN A 44 -10.67 15.21 24.34
C GLN A 44 -9.62 14.13 24.06
N ARG A 45 -9.74 12.94 24.67
CA ARG A 45 -8.75 11.86 24.51
C ARG A 45 -8.79 11.20 23.13
N LYS A 46 -9.89 11.32 22.38
CA LYS A 46 -10.01 10.76 21.02
C LYS A 46 -9.60 11.79 19.97
N LYS A 47 -8.49 11.54 19.26
CA LYS A 47 -7.96 12.50 18.26
C LYS A 47 -8.68 12.47 16.90
N ALA A 48 -9.42 11.40 16.57
CA ALA A 48 -9.88 11.10 15.20
C ALA A 48 -11.42 11.05 15.00
N ALA A 49 -12.25 11.34 16.01
CA ALA A 49 -13.70 11.25 15.91
C ALA A 49 -14.33 12.43 15.11
N VAL A 50 -15.25 12.12 14.19
CA VAL A 50 -16.02 13.12 13.42
C VAL A 50 -17.06 13.81 14.31
N GLY A 51 -17.19 15.13 14.22
CA GLY A 51 -18.11 15.95 15.01
C GLY A 51 -17.67 16.13 16.47
N ARG A 52 -16.39 15.94 16.76
CA ARG A 52 -15.86 16.00 18.14
C ARG A 52 -15.97 17.40 18.74
N ARG A 53 -15.58 18.45 18.01
CA ARG A 53 -15.58 19.82 18.54
C ARG A 53 -17.01 20.32 18.74
N GLU A 54 -17.88 19.89 17.87
CA GLU A 54 -19.31 20.10 17.76
C GLU A 54 -20.05 19.48 18.96
N MET A 55 -19.73 18.22 19.31
CA MET A 55 -20.21 17.57 20.52
C MET A 55 -19.67 18.25 21.81
N GLN A 56 -18.43 18.74 21.78
CA GLN A 56 -17.87 19.51 22.91
C GLN A 56 -18.59 20.84 23.11
N LEU A 57 -18.92 21.57 22.04
CA LEU A 57 -19.68 22.80 22.11
C LEU A 57 -21.10 22.55 22.64
N PHE A 58 -21.75 21.44 22.25
CA PHE A 58 -23.04 21.04 22.79
C PHE A 58 -22.96 20.78 24.31
N LEU A 59 -21.98 20.00 24.77
CA LEU A 59 -21.79 19.72 26.20
C LEU A 59 -21.46 20.98 27.01
N LEU A 60 -20.68 21.91 26.44
CA LEU A 60 -20.40 23.22 27.05
C LEU A 60 -21.69 24.06 27.18
N GLY A 61 -22.52 24.09 26.14
CA GLY A 61 -23.83 24.74 26.17
C GLY A 61 -24.74 24.15 27.24
N TYR A 62 -24.75 22.83 27.40
CA TYR A 62 -25.52 22.17 28.46
C TYR A 62 -25.03 22.52 29.86
N VAL A 63 -23.72 22.66 30.08
CA VAL A 63 -23.17 23.15 31.35
C VAL A 63 -23.68 24.56 31.67
N VAL A 64 -23.74 25.45 30.68
CA VAL A 64 -24.29 26.82 30.85
C VAL A 64 -25.78 26.77 31.22
N ILE A 65 -26.57 25.91 30.57
CA ILE A 65 -27.98 25.68 30.91
C ILE A 65 -28.11 25.23 32.36
N SER A 66 -27.36 24.20 32.78
CA SER A 66 -27.42 23.68 34.16
C SER A 66 -27.04 24.73 35.20
N ILE A 67 -26.08 25.62 34.90
CA ILE A 67 -25.75 26.75 35.79
C ILE A 67 -26.92 27.73 35.90
N CYS A 68 -27.55 28.07 34.77
CA CYS A 68 -28.71 28.98 34.78
C CYS A 68 -29.93 28.35 35.46
N GLU A 69 -30.10 27.03 35.36
CA GLU A 69 -31.16 26.26 36.00
C GLU A 69 -31.11 26.34 37.53
N ILE A 70 -29.91 26.37 38.12
CA ILE A 70 -29.71 26.57 39.57
C ILE A 70 -30.34 27.89 40.05
N PHE A 71 -30.19 28.97 39.28
CA PHE A 71 -30.68 30.30 39.66
C PHE A 71 -32.15 30.53 39.28
N THR A 72 -32.66 29.82 38.29
CA THR A 72 -34.03 30.01 37.78
C THR A 72 -35.03 29.03 38.40
N ILE A 73 -34.67 27.75 38.53
CA ILE A 73 -35.51 26.66 39.06
C ILE A 73 -35.08 26.24 40.46
N GLY A 74 -33.81 26.40 40.83
CA GLY A 74 -33.23 25.95 42.11
C GLY A 74 -33.70 26.68 43.37
N GLY A 75 -34.63 27.63 43.27
CA GLY A 75 -35.22 28.29 44.45
C GLY A 75 -34.26 29.23 45.20
N PHE A 76 -33.21 29.72 44.54
CA PHE A 76 -32.32 30.75 45.09
C PHE A 76 -33.10 32.06 45.35
N PRO A 77 -32.93 32.72 46.51
CA PRO A 77 -33.58 34.00 46.80
C PRO A 77 -32.93 35.14 45.99
N LEU A 78 -33.43 35.35 44.77
CA LEU A 78 -33.03 36.45 43.89
C LEU A 78 -34.10 37.54 43.86
N ASN A 79 -33.66 38.80 43.73
CA ASN A 79 -34.51 39.94 43.40
C ASN A 79 -35.26 39.68 42.08
N ASP A 80 -36.52 40.09 41.97
CA ASP A 80 -37.38 39.80 40.81
C ASP A 80 -36.76 40.27 39.47
N THR A 81 -36.12 41.44 39.45
CA THR A 81 -35.42 41.93 38.26
C THR A 81 -34.24 41.04 37.88
N VAL A 82 -33.46 40.59 38.87
CA VAL A 82 -32.31 39.70 38.66
C VAL A 82 -32.78 38.33 38.17
N ARG A 83 -33.90 37.83 38.71
CA ARG A 83 -34.52 36.58 38.28
C ARG A 83 -34.95 36.64 36.82
N ILE A 84 -35.57 37.73 36.37
CA ILE A 84 -35.97 37.92 34.97
C ILE A 84 -34.75 37.86 34.04
N VAL A 85 -33.63 38.48 34.42
CA VAL A 85 -32.39 38.43 33.64
C VAL A 85 -31.84 37.00 33.54
N PHE A 86 -31.79 36.26 34.65
CA PHE A 86 -31.36 34.86 34.64
C PHE A 86 -32.30 33.96 33.82
N VAL A 87 -33.61 34.19 33.88
CA VAL A 87 -34.60 33.46 33.06
C VAL A 87 -34.38 33.74 31.57
N ALA A 88 -34.13 35.00 31.18
CA ALA A 88 -33.87 35.33 29.79
C ALA A 88 -32.57 34.71 29.25
N ILE A 89 -31.49 34.73 30.05
CA ILE A 89 -30.23 34.05 29.73
C ILE A 89 -30.47 32.53 29.60
N HIS A 90 -31.26 31.94 30.51
CA HIS A 90 -31.56 30.52 30.50
C HIS A 90 -32.31 30.11 29.22
N ILE A 91 -33.36 30.85 28.83
CA ILE A 91 -34.13 30.59 27.60
C ILE A 91 -33.25 30.76 26.35
N GLY A 92 -32.40 31.80 26.33
CA GLY A 92 -31.42 31.99 25.25
C GLY A 92 -30.43 30.83 25.14
N ALA A 93 -29.93 30.34 26.27
CA ALA A 93 -28.98 29.22 26.32
C ALA A 93 -29.60 27.91 25.84
N ILE A 94 -30.85 27.62 26.21
CA ILE A 94 -31.60 26.44 25.74
C ILE A 94 -31.76 26.46 24.22
N THR A 95 -32.15 27.61 23.68
CA THR A 95 -32.40 27.76 22.24
C THR A 95 -31.11 27.66 21.44
N ALA A 96 -30.04 28.31 21.90
CA ALA A 96 -28.72 28.26 21.27
C ALA A 96 -28.10 26.85 21.33
N THR A 97 -28.23 26.14 22.46
CA THR A 97 -27.69 24.78 22.61
C THR A 97 -28.45 23.77 21.76
N SER A 98 -29.78 23.92 21.63
CA SER A 98 -30.60 23.09 20.74
C SER A 98 -30.27 23.32 19.27
N TRP A 99 -29.95 24.57 18.89
CA TRP A 99 -29.43 24.90 17.57
C TRP A 99 -28.07 24.24 17.29
N ILE A 100 -27.15 24.30 18.25
CA ILE A 100 -25.85 23.60 18.16
C ILE A 100 -26.08 22.10 17.94
N LEU A 101 -26.98 21.48 18.71
CA LEU A 101 -27.31 20.06 18.54
C LEU A 101 -27.85 19.75 17.13
N MET A 102 -28.71 20.60 16.58
CA MET A 102 -29.20 20.44 15.20
C MET A 102 -28.09 20.55 14.15
N LEU A 103 -27.20 21.53 14.29
CA LEU A 103 -26.06 21.68 13.39
C LEU A 103 -25.06 20.53 13.52
N ASN A 104 -24.90 19.92 14.70
CA ASN A 104 -24.12 18.69 14.84
C ASN A 104 -24.68 17.58 13.93
N GLY A 105 -26.01 17.47 13.82
CA GLY A 105 -26.66 16.56 12.88
C GLY A 105 -26.35 16.85 11.41
N ALA A 106 -26.19 18.13 11.03
CA ALA A 106 -25.80 18.51 9.67
C ALA A 106 -24.31 18.21 9.38
N VAL A 107 -23.43 18.38 10.38
CA VAL A 107 -22.01 18.01 10.30
C VAL A 107 -21.87 16.48 10.16
N GLY A 108 -22.76 15.69 10.79
CA GLY A 108 -22.82 14.24 10.62
C GLY A 108 -23.04 13.78 9.17
N TYR A 109 -23.67 14.61 8.32
CA TYR A 109 -23.83 14.37 6.87
C TYR A 109 -22.63 14.83 6.04
N GLN A 110 -21.60 15.38 6.65
CA GLN A 110 -20.45 16.00 5.97
C GLN A 110 -20.88 17.13 5.01
N LEU A 111 -22.04 17.77 5.24
CA LEU A 111 -22.43 18.99 4.52
C LEU A 111 -21.51 20.17 4.85
N LEU A 112 -20.83 20.10 6.00
CA LEU A 112 -19.83 21.03 6.48
C LEU A 112 -18.61 20.22 6.93
N ASP A 113 -17.42 20.67 6.52
CA ASP A 113 -16.17 20.02 6.90
C ASP A 113 -15.92 20.14 8.41
N ASP A 114 -15.98 19.00 9.09
CA ASP A 114 -15.83 18.86 10.53
C ASP A 114 -14.51 19.48 11.04
N GLY A 115 -14.61 20.22 12.15
CA GLY A 115 -13.45 20.82 12.81
C GLY A 115 -12.73 21.93 12.05
N THR A 116 -13.20 22.34 10.87
CA THR A 116 -12.69 23.52 10.16
C THR A 116 -13.02 24.82 10.90
N ALA A 117 -12.20 25.86 10.69
CA ALA A 117 -12.49 27.19 11.24
C ALA A 117 -13.84 27.73 10.74
N VAL A 118 -14.29 27.29 9.56
CA VAL A 118 -15.58 27.65 8.98
C VAL A 118 -16.74 26.95 9.71
N SER A 119 -16.66 25.63 9.95
CA SER A 119 -17.68 24.90 10.73
C SER A 119 -17.82 25.47 12.14
N ILE A 120 -16.70 25.63 12.84
CA ILE A 120 -16.68 26.16 14.21
C ILE A 120 -17.14 27.62 14.24
N GLY A 121 -16.70 28.43 13.27
CA GLY A 121 -17.12 29.81 13.13
C GLY A 121 -18.62 29.93 12.89
N LEU A 122 -19.18 29.09 12.01
CA LEU A 122 -20.61 29.05 11.74
C LEU A 122 -21.39 28.68 13.01
N LEU A 123 -21.00 27.62 13.71
CA LEU A 123 -21.64 27.18 14.96
C LEU A 123 -21.62 28.25 16.05
N LEU A 124 -20.45 28.85 16.32
CA LEU A 124 -20.31 29.86 17.37
C LEU A 124 -21.02 31.16 17.03
N ILE A 125 -20.90 31.66 15.80
CA ILE A 125 -21.51 32.93 15.40
C ILE A 125 -23.03 32.78 15.33
N SER A 126 -23.55 31.72 14.71
CA SER A 126 -24.99 31.50 14.60
C SER A 126 -25.65 31.23 15.95
N SER A 127 -25.01 30.43 16.82
CA SER A 127 -25.53 30.20 18.19
C SER A 127 -25.50 31.46 19.03
N LEU A 128 -24.47 32.32 18.89
CA LEU A 128 -24.41 33.61 19.58
C LEU A 128 -25.53 34.56 19.11
N ILE A 129 -25.81 34.62 17.80
CA ILE A 129 -26.91 35.43 17.26
C ILE A 129 -28.25 34.96 17.84
N ILE A 130 -28.48 33.64 17.88
CA ILE A 130 -29.70 33.06 18.44
C ILE A 130 -29.79 33.31 19.95
N PHE A 131 -28.69 33.18 20.68
CA PHE A 131 -28.62 33.45 22.12
C PHE A 131 -28.99 34.91 22.43
N VAL A 132 -28.37 35.86 21.74
CA VAL A 132 -28.61 37.30 21.94
C VAL A 132 -30.02 37.68 21.50
N GLY A 133 -30.48 37.21 20.34
CA GLY A 133 -31.82 37.51 19.83
C GLY A 133 -32.92 36.98 20.75
N THR A 134 -32.81 35.71 21.16
CA THR A 134 -33.80 35.09 22.06
C THR A 134 -33.75 35.71 23.45
N GLY A 135 -32.55 35.95 23.99
CA GLY A 135 -32.35 36.61 25.28
C GLY A 135 -32.90 38.03 25.30
N TYR A 136 -32.71 38.80 24.22
CA TYR A 136 -33.28 40.14 24.08
C TYR A 136 -34.81 40.11 24.12
N ILE A 137 -35.44 39.23 23.34
CA ILE A 137 -36.91 39.11 23.32
C ILE A 137 -37.43 38.70 24.70
N ALA A 138 -36.76 37.75 25.38
CA ALA A 138 -37.15 37.33 26.73
C ALA A 138 -36.98 38.44 27.78
N LEU A 139 -35.89 39.23 27.70
CA LEU A 139 -35.66 40.38 28.57
C LEU A 139 -36.71 41.48 28.35
N ASP A 140 -36.99 41.82 27.10
CA ASP A 140 -37.98 42.85 26.76
C ASP A 140 -39.39 42.42 27.16
N THR A 141 -39.73 41.13 27.00
CA THR A 141 -41.02 40.58 27.46
C THR A 141 -41.16 40.64 28.99
N GLY A 142 -40.07 40.41 29.73
CA GLY A 142 -40.08 40.39 31.19
C GLY A 142 -39.97 41.78 31.84
N LEU A 143 -39.27 42.72 31.22
CA LEU A 143 -38.98 44.05 31.77
C LEU A 143 -39.77 45.18 31.10
N GLY A 144 -40.43 44.92 29.96
CA GLY A 144 -41.29 45.87 29.27
C GLY A 144 -40.55 47.13 28.79
N TRP A 145 -39.29 47.01 28.35
CA TRP A 145 -38.47 48.18 28.02
C TRP A 145 -38.89 48.88 26.73
N THR A 146 -39.38 48.12 25.73
CA THR A 146 -39.84 48.66 24.45
C THR A 146 -41.34 48.51 24.21
N ASP A 147 -42.04 47.80 25.10
CA ASP A 147 -43.46 47.41 24.97
C ASP A 147 -43.83 46.67 23.67
N PHE A 148 -42.85 46.32 22.82
CA PHE A 148 -43.08 45.66 21.55
C PHE A 148 -43.45 44.18 21.75
N TRP A 149 -42.73 43.50 22.64
CA TRP A 149 -42.99 42.11 23.04
C TRP A 149 -43.83 42.05 24.32
N ASN A 150 -44.98 42.73 24.33
CA ASN A 150 -45.83 42.81 25.51
C ASN A 150 -46.61 41.49 25.76
N SER A 151 -46.60 41.00 26.99
CA SER A 151 -47.35 39.81 27.42
C SER A 151 -48.87 40.03 27.53
N THR A 152 -49.35 41.27 27.38
CA THR A 152 -50.79 41.64 27.46
C THR A 152 -51.58 41.45 26.16
N LEU A 153 -51.52 40.27 25.57
CA LEU A 153 -52.62 39.79 24.74
C LEU A 153 -53.66 39.17 25.67
N SER A 154 -54.86 39.77 25.75
CA SER A 154 -55.95 39.26 26.60
C SER A 154 -56.12 37.74 26.41
N PRO A 155 -56.46 36.98 27.48
CA PRO A 155 -56.65 35.54 27.37
C PRO A 155 -57.53 35.18 26.17
N PRO A 156 -57.15 34.17 25.37
CA PRO A 156 -56.22 33.07 25.69
C PRO A 156 -54.76 33.27 25.19
N ASN A 157 -54.36 34.47 24.77
CA ASN A 157 -53.19 34.67 23.89
C ASN A 157 -51.93 35.23 24.58
N GLN A 158 -51.81 35.12 25.90
CA GLN A 158 -50.67 35.66 26.66
C GLN A 158 -49.35 34.94 26.32
N ALA A 159 -48.25 35.70 26.22
CA ALA A 159 -46.87 35.20 26.14
C ALA A 159 -46.53 34.28 24.95
N TYR A 160 -47.22 34.38 23.80
CA TYR A 160 -46.93 33.56 22.62
C TYR A 160 -45.49 33.64 22.11
N ALA A 161 -44.87 34.82 22.17
CA ALA A 161 -43.48 34.99 21.75
C ALA A 161 -42.54 34.14 22.62
N LEU A 162 -42.74 34.17 23.95
CA LEU A 162 -41.94 33.41 24.89
C LEU A 162 -42.21 31.90 24.77
N TYR A 163 -43.47 31.50 24.59
CA TYR A 163 -43.83 30.09 24.35
C TYR A 163 -43.20 29.54 23.06
N THR A 164 -43.22 30.33 21.98
CA THR A 164 -42.66 29.92 20.69
C THR A 164 -41.15 29.76 20.79
N LEU A 165 -40.46 30.73 21.41
CA LEU A 165 -39.01 30.72 21.55
C LEU A 165 -38.49 29.69 22.55
N TYR A 166 -39.21 29.47 23.65
CA TYR A 166 -38.78 28.55 24.70
C TYR A 166 -39.14 27.09 24.40
N GLN A 167 -40.30 26.83 23.77
CA GLN A 167 -40.80 25.47 23.59
C GLN A 167 -40.78 25.01 22.14
N LEU A 168 -41.34 25.78 21.19
CA LEU A 168 -41.51 25.32 19.81
C LEU A 168 -40.20 25.32 19.02
N VAL A 169 -39.40 26.38 19.13
CA VAL A 169 -38.13 26.51 18.39
C VAL A 169 -37.12 25.44 18.81
N PRO A 170 -36.83 25.22 20.11
CA PRO A 170 -35.95 24.14 20.55
C PRO A 170 -36.48 22.76 20.17
N LEU A 171 -37.80 22.52 20.27
CA LEU A 171 -38.42 21.26 19.86
C LEU A 171 -38.22 21.00 18.36
N PHE A 172 -38.40 22.02 17.52
CA PHE A 172 -38.15 21.91 16.08
C PHE A 172 -36.70 21.51 15.80
N PHE A 173 -35.72 22.18 16.43
CA PHE A 173 -34.30 21.84 16.27
C PHE A 173 -33.99 20.40 16.71
N ILE A 174 -34.53 19.95 17.84
CA ILE A 174 -34.32 18.58 18.34
C ILE A 174 -34.98 17.54 17.40
N VAL A 175 -36.17 17.82 16.86
CA VAL A 175 -36.85 16.92 15.91
C VAL A 175 -36.07 16.84 14.61
N VAL A 176 -35.59 17.96 14.07
CA VAL A 176 -34.75 17.97 12.87
C VAL A 176 -33.45 17.21 13.11
N PHE A 177 -32.78 17.43 14.24
CA PHE A 177 -31.62 16.63 14.65
C PHE A 177 -31.93 15.13 14.66
N PHE A 178 -33.02 14.72 15.33
CA PHE A 178 -33.41 13.32 15.40
C PHE A 178 -33.71 12.73 14.02
N LEU A 179 -34.40 13.46 13.14
CA LEU A 179 -34.71 12.98 11.79
C LEU A 179 -33.46 12.87 10.91
N LEU A 180 -32.55 13.85 11.00
CA LEU A 180 -31.26 13.81 10.31
C LEU A 180 -30.46 12.60 10.78
N GLU A 181 -30.25 12.44 12.07
CA GLU A 181 -29.50 11.32 12.63
C GLU A 181 -30.19 9.97 12.42
N ALA A 182 -31.51 9.88 12.54
CA ALA A 182 -32.24 8.64 12.27
C ALA A 182 -32.13 8.25 10.79
N PHE A 183 -32.18 9.20 9.86
CA PHE A 183 -31.94 8.91 8.45
C PHE A 183 -30.48 8.53 8.20
N LEU A 184 -29.51 9.22 8.81
CA LEU A 184 -28.10 8.88 8.71
C LEU A 184 -27.87 7.43 9.18
N VAL A 185 -28.39 7.10 10.35
CA VAL A 185 -28.21 5.77 10.96
C VAL A 185 -28.96 4.68 10.21
N LEU A 186 -30.24 4.89 9.88
CA LEU A 186 -31.07 3.85 9.26
C LEU A 186 -30.82 3.69 7.75
N ARG A 187 -30.54 4.79 7.05
CA ARG A 187 -30.44 4.81 5.59
C ARG A 187 -29.01 4.83 5.08
N ILE A 188 -28.09 5.51 5.78
CA ILE A 188 -26.70 5.65 5.35
C ILE A 188 -25.82 4.58 6.04
N LEU A 189 -25.83 4.49 7.38
CA LEU A 189 -25.01 3.54 8.15
C LEU A 189 -25.61 2.11 8.19
N GLY A 190 -26.93 1.98 8.16
CA GLY A 190 -27.63 0.68 8.16
C GLY A 190 -27.61 -0.05 9.52
N GLU A 191 -27.20 0.61 10.60
CA GLU A 191 -27.05 -0.01 11.92
C GLU A 191 -28.25 0.22 12.84
N ARG A 192 -28.68 -0.81 13.58
CA ARG A 192 -29.81 -0.70 14.54
C ARG A 192 -29.39 -0.38 15.97
N LYS A 193 -28.12 -0.61 16.35
CA LYS A 193 -27.63 -0.38 17.72
C LYS A 193 -27.50 1.12 18.04
N PRO A 194 -26.87 1.97 17.21
CA PRO A 194 -26.86 3.42 17.45
C PRO A 194 -28.28 4.00 17.51
N MET A 195 -29.18 3.48 16.66
CA MET A 195 -30.59 3.89 16.67
C MET A 195 -31.29 3.62 18.01
N LEU A 196 -30.94 2.54 18.71
CA LEU A 196 -31.50 2.26 20.04
C LEU A 196 -31.10 3.35 21.05
N TYR A 197 -29.85 3.81 21.03
CA TYR A 197 -29.40 4.88 21.92
C TYR A 197 -30.05 6.22 21.57
N LEU A 198 -30.20 6.53 20.29
CA LEU A 198 -30.90 7.74 19.83
C LEU A 198 -32.40 7.72 20.20
N LEU A 199 -33.08 6.58 20.04
CA LEU A 199 -34.47 6.40 20.50
C LEU A 199 -34.59 6.50 22.02
N THR A 200 -33.63 5.93 22.76
CA THR A 200 -33.61 5.98 24.22
C THR A 200 -33.42 7.41 24.70
N ALA A 201 -32.53 8.18 24.07
CA ALA A 201 -32.37 9.61 24.34
C ALA A 201 -33.67 10.39 24.09
N ALA A 202 -34.29 10.22 22.92
CA ALA A 202 -35.55 10.89 22.57
C ALA A 202 -36.68 10.53 23.55
N LEU A 203 -36.78 9.26 23.97
CA LEU A 203 -37.75 8.81 24.96
C LEU A 203 -37.51 9.44 26.34
N LEU A 204 -36.25 9.45 26.81
CA LEU A 204 -35.89 10.08 28.09
C LEU A 204 -36.18 11.58 28.08
N PHE A 205 -35.90 12.27 26.98
CA PHE A 205 -36.25 13.68 26.81
C PHE A 205 -37.76 13.90 26.83
N ALA A 206 -38.55 13.07 26.14
CA ALA A 206 -40.01 13.16 26.16
C ALA A 206 -40.57 12.94 27.57
N ILE A 207 -40.03 11.96 28.31
CA ILE A 207 -40.38 11.72 29.71
C ILE A 207 -40.08 12.96 30.57
N SER A 208 -38.92 13.59 30.39
CA SER A 208 -38.57 14.86 31.06
C SER A 208 -39.65 15.93 30.86
N GLN A 209 -40.09 16.16 29.61
CA GLN A 209 -41.14 17.15 29.31
C GLN A 209 -42.49 16.81 29.95
N VAL A 210 -42.85 15.52 30.01
CA VAL A 210 -44.07 15.06 30.68
C VAL A 210 -44.01 15.33 32.19
N PHE A 211 -42.86 15.08 32.82
CA PHE A 211 -42.65 15.41 34.23
C PHE A 211 -42.77 16.92 34.48
N GLN A 212 -42.20 17.74 33.59
CA GLN A 212 -42.25 19.19 33.69
C GLN A 212 -43.67 19.76 33.57
N TYR A 213 -44.43 19.35 32.56
CA TYR A 213 -45.68 20.03 32.20
C TYR A 213 -46.96 19.32 32.66
N VAL A 214 -46.95 18.01 32.85
CA VAL A 214 -48.16 17.22 33.16
C VAL A 214 -48.14 16.73 34.60
N ILE A 215 -47.03 16.12 35.02
CA ILE A 215 -46.94 15.46 36.32
C ILE A 215 -46.58 16.46 37.43
N SER A 216 -45.91 17.57 37.11
CA SER A 216 -45.43 18.56 38.09
C SER A 216 -46.53 19.04 39.05
N VAL A 217 -47.74 19.36 38.58
CA VAL A 217 -48.87 19.80 39.42
C VAL A 217 -49.28 18.70 40.42
N HIS A 218 -49.29 17.45 39.97
CA HIS A 218 -49.67 16.30 40.80
C HIS A 218 -48.62 16.00 41.88
N ILE A 219 -47.34 16.11 41.53
CA ILE A 219 -46.23 15.92 42.48
C ILE A 219 -46.19 17.09 43.48
N CYS A 220 -46.40 18.32 43.02
CA CYS A 220 -46.40 19.50 43.88
C CYS A 220 -47.53 19.41 44.93
N ASN A 221 -48.75 19.08 44.49
CA ASN A 221 -49.89 18.90 45.39
C ASN A 221 -49.72 17.68 46.33
N GLY A 222 -49.11 16.60 45.85
CA GLY A 222 -48.89 15.39 46.65
C GLY A 222 -47.74 15.49 47.66
N THR A 223 -46.90 16.53 47.59
CA THR A 223 -45.71 16.71 48.45
C THR A 223 -45.74 18.01 49.25
N ASP A 224 -46.89 18.70 49.30
CA ASP A 224 -47.04 20.02 49.92
C ASP A 224 -45.98 21.02 49.43
N GLY A 225 -45.68 21.01 48.13
CA GLY A 225 -44.70 21.90 47.50
C GLY A 225 -43.23 21.57 47.76
N LYS A 226 -42.91 20.46 48.44
CA LYS A 226 -41.53 20.05 48.75
C LYS A 226 -40.78 19.45 47.57
N ILE A 227 -41.48 18.90 46.58
CA ILE A 227 -40.91 18.36 45.34
C ILE A 227 -41.75 18.88 44.18
N ASN A 228 -41.11 19.29 43.09
CA ASN A 228 -41.78 19.66 41.85
C ASN A 228 -41.31 18.76 40.68
N GLY A 229 -42.04 18.81 39.55
CA GLY A 229 -41.66 18.07 38.35
C GLY A 229 -40.32 18.49 37.75
N GLY A 230 -39.85 19.69 38.08
CA GLY A 230 -38.54 20.22 37.66
C GLY A 230 -37.37 19.33 38.07
N LEU A 231 -37.40 18.77 39.29
CA LEU A 231 -36.39 17.84 39.76
C LEU A 231 -36.19 16.64 38.80
N PHE A 232 -37.30 16.01 38.38
CA PHE A 232 -37.27 14.85 37.50
C PHE A 232 -36.97 15.25 36.05
N SER A 233 -37.43 16.43 35.63
CA SER A 233 -37.08 17.02 34.34
C SER A 233 -35.55 17.15 34.19
N THR A 234 -34.86 17.71 35.19
CA THR A 234 -33.38 17.83 35.18
C THR A 234 -32.71 16.45 35.07
N LEU A 235 -33.17 15.46 35.85
CA LEU A 235 -32.61 14.09 35.85
C LEU A 235 -32.73 13.40 34.49
N PHE A 236 -33.94 13.37 33.92
CA PHE A 236 -34.18 12.69 32.65
C PHE A 236 -33.54 13.44 31.47
N THR A 237 -33.42 14.77 31.55
CA THR A 237 -32.66 15.56 30.58
C THR A 237 -31.18 15.22 30.64
N LEU A 238 -30.59 15.08 31.83
CA LEU A 238 -29.19 14.63 31.98
C LEU A 238 -28.99 13.23 31.38
N LEU A 239 -29.87 12.28 31.68
CA LEU A 239 -29.78 10.93 31.11
C LEU A 239 -29.92 10.94 29.58
N SER A 240 -30.78 11.81 29.04
CA SER A 240 -30.89 12.03 27.60
C SER A 240 -29.59 12.55 26.99
N VAL A 241 -28.94 13.56 27.61
CA VAL A 241 -27.66 14.10 27.16
C VAL A 241 -26.55 13.03 27.19
N VAL A 242 -26.51 12.21 28.24
CA VAL A 242 -25.57 11.06 28.32
C VAL A 242 -25.84 10.07 27.19
N MET A 243 -27.10 9.74 26.89
CA MET A 243 -27.44 8.84 25.79
C MET A 243 -27.10 9.43 24.41
N ILE A 244 -27.24 10.75 24.21
CA ILE A 244 -26.79 11.45 22.98
C ILE A 244 -25.27 11.34 22.84
N TRP A 245 -24.52 11.52 23.93
CA TRP A 245 -23.06 11.36 23.91
C TRP A 245 -22.63 9.90 23.65
N VAL A 246 -23.34 8.92 24.25
CA VAL A 246 -23.10 7.49 23.98
C VAL A 246 -23.43 7.13 22.54
N PHE A 247 -24.54 7.65 22.00
CA PHE A 247 -24.89 7.54 20.59
C PHE A 247 -23.76 8.06 19.69
N TRP A 248 -23.30 9.29 19.93
CA TRP A 248 -22.18 9.88 19.19
C TRP A 248 -20.90 9.05 19.30
N ARG A 249 -20.56 8.56 20.51
CA ARG A 249 -19.40 7.69 20.72
C ARG A 249 -19.52 6.37 19.96
N MET A 250 -20.71 5.78 19.92
CA MET A 250 -20.96 4.48 19.30
C MET A 250 -20.96 4.58 17.77
N ALA A 251 -21.42 5.70 17.22
CA ALA A 251 -21.32 5.98 15.79
C ALA A 251 -19.86 6.05 15.28
N ASP A 252 -18.88 6.18 16.18
CA ASP A 252 -17.43 6.24 15.90
C ASP A 252 -16.68 4.94 16.30
N SER A 253 -17.35 3.95 16.91
CA SER A 253 -16.70 2.77 17.50
C SER A 253 -16.66 1.56 16.56
N ASP A 254 -15.91 1.68 15.47
CA ASP A 254 -15.16 0.53 14.88
C ASP A 254 -13.76 0.40 15.53
N TYR A 255 -13.40 1.30 16.45
CA TYR A 255 -12.17 1.27 17.24
C TYR A 255 -12.53 1.44 18.72
N ASP A 256 -12.54 0.34 19.49
CA ASP A 256 -12.29 0.27 20.95
C ASP A 256 -12.73 -1.10 21.50
N PHE A 257 -11.97 -2.17 21.20
CA PHE A 257 -12.04 -3.41 21.98
C PHE A 257 -10.66 -3.88 22.49
N GLU A 258 -9.70 -2.96 22.64
CA GLU A 258 -8.33 -3.29 23.10
C GLU A 258 -7.84 -2.53 24.34
N ASP A 259 -8.66 -1.72 25.02
CA ASP A 259 -8.23 -1.02 26.24
C ASP A 259 -8.87 -1.62 27.52
N GLU A 260 -8.61 -2.89 27.81
CA GLU A 260 -8.59 -3.44 29.18
C GLU A 260 -7.59 -4.62 29.28
N VAL A 261 -6.29 -4.35 29.10
CA VAL A 261 -5.24 -5.18 29.69
C VAL A 261 -4.33 -4.24 30.48
N SER A 262 -4.37 -4.38 31.80
CA SER A 262 -3.60 -3.56 32.73
C SER A 262 -2.10 -3.78 32.52
N ASP A 263 -1.39 -2.68 32.26
CA ASP A 263 0.05 -2.55 32.45
C ASP A 263 0.38 -2.85 33.91
N ASP A 264 0.96 -4.01 34.19
CA ASP A 264 1.92 -4.18 35.28
C ASP A 264 2.83 -5.39 34.98
N GLU A 265 4.13 -5.13 35.13
CA GLU A 265 5.23 -6.10 35.27
C GLU A 265 6.01 -6.55 34.00
N TYR A 266 6.85 -5.61 33.52
CA TYR A 266 8.07 -5.93 32.76
C TYR A 266 9.31 -5.59 33.61
N VAL A 267 9.89 -6.57 34.32
CA VAL A 267 11.30 -6.52 34.79
C VAL A 267 11.95 -7.92 34.79
N GLY A 268 12.87 -8.11 33.84
CA GLY A 268 14.24 -8.63 34.02
C GLY A 268 14.55 -9.86 34.90
N THR A 269 15.09 -10.88 34.21
CA THR A 269 16.34 -11.63 34.53
C THR A 269 16.54 -12.27 35.92
N LYS A 270 16.56 -13.62 35.97
CA LYS A 270 17.75 -14.48 36.27
C LYS A 270 17.35 -15.89 36.77
N ASN A 271 18.13 -16.85 36.28
CA ASN A 271 18.48 -18.19 36.78
C ASN A 271 18.06 -18.56 38.22
N GLY A 272 17.61 -19.81 38.39
CA GLY A 272 17.74 -20.51 39.67
C GLY A 272 16.79 -21.67 39.92
N THR A 273 17.22 -22.87 39.51
CA THR A 273 17.16 -24.13 40.28
C THR A 273 15.90 -24.53 41.08
N SER A 274 15.33 -25.64 40.59
CA SER A 274 15.06 -26.88 41.33
C SER A 274 13.91 -26.98 42.35
N SER A 275 13.10 -28.02 42.08
CA SER A 275 12.74 -29.09 43.02
C SER A 275 11.27 -29.17 43.48
N THR A 276 10.69 -30.31 43.09
CA THR A 276 9.94 -31.25 43.94
C THR A 276 8.52 -30.92 44.42
N ARG A 277 7.57 -31.66 43.81
CA ARG A 277 6.85 -32.82 44.41
C ARG A 277 5.42 -32.62 44.94
N ALA A 278 4.60 -33.58 44.49
CA ALA A 278 3.44 -34.25 45.10
C ALA A 278 2.00 -33.68 45.00
N GLN A 279 1.24 -34.34 44.11
CA GLN A 279 0.01 -35.13 44.36
C GLN A 279 -0.99 -34.71 45.47
N SER A 280 -2.26 -34.59 45.08
CA SER A 280 -3.41 -35.37 45.60
C SER A 280 -4.68 -35.00 44.80
N THR A 281 -5.24 -35.91 43.99
CA THR A 281 -6.41 -36.77 44.24
C THR A 281 -7.67 -36.09 44.79
N ALA A 282 -8.72 -35.97 43.95
CA ALA A 282 -10.10 -36.39 44.28
C ALA A 282 -11.01 -36.29 43.04
N ALA A 283 -11.53 -37.43 42.60
CA ALA A 283 -12.60 -37.52 41.62
C ALA A 283 -13.95 -37.32 42.31
N SER A 284 -14.82 -36.47 41.75
CA SER A 284 -16.25 -36.47 42.06
C SER A 284 -17.06 -36.31 40.76
N LYS A 285 -17.75 -37.38 40.39
CA LYS A 285 -18.77 -37.42 39.34
C LYS A 285 -19.96 -36.55 39.77
N ARG A 286 -20.25 -35.49 39.00
CA ARG A 286 -21.59 -34.87 38.96
C ARG A 286 -22.08 -34.80 37.51
N ARG A 287 -23.35 -35.21 37.35
CA ARG A 287 -24.13 -35.32 36.11
C ARG A 287 -23.90 -34.16 35.14
N LYS A 288 -23.57 -34.50 33.89
CA LYS A 288 -23.60 -33.59 32.74
C LYS A 288 -25.08 -33.35 32.39
N VAL A 289 -25.60 -32.19 32.77
CA VAL A 289 -26.83 -31.65 32.19
C VAL A 289 -26.43 -31.15 30.81
N GLU A 290 -27.02 -31.70 29.75
CA GLU A 290 -26.93 -31.12 28.41
C GLU A 290 -27.60 -29.75 28.44
N VAL A 291 -26.79 -28.70 28.35
CA VAL A 291 -27.26 -27.37 28.01
C VAL A 291 -27.38 -27.35 26.49
N PRO A 292 -28.58 -27.09 25.92
CA PRO A 292 -28.73 -27.00 24.48
C PRO A 292 -27.86 -25.85 23.96
N ALA A 293 -27.12 -26.12 22.88
CA ALA A 293 -26.34 -25.11 22.18
C ALA A 293 -27.26 -23.93 21.83
N LYS A 294 -26.94 -22.73 22.32
CA LYS A 294 -27.59 -21.50 21.88
C LYS A 294 -27.32 -21.35 20.39
N GLU A 295 -28.39 -21.45 19.59
CA GLU A 295 -28.36 -21.14 18.16
C GLU A 295 -27.77 -19.74 17.96
N ALA A 296 -26.72 -19.67 17.13
CA ALA A 296 -26.20 -18.40 16.64
C ALA A 296 -27.32 -17.69 15.84
N PRO A 297 -27.55 -16.39 16.04
CA PRO A 297 -28.64 -15.69 15.38
C PRO A 297 -28.38 -15.62 13.87
N ARG A 298 -29.39 -16.01 13.09
CA ARG A 298 -29.45 -15.94 11.63
C ARG A 298 -29.05 -14.55 11.11
N ARG A 299 -27.88 -14.44 10.48
CA ARG A 299 -27.45 -13.28 9.67
C ARG A 299 -28.36 -13.15 8.43
N GLN A 300 -28.89 -11.95 8.17
CA GLN A 300 -29.78 -11.65 7.04
C GLN A 300 -29.00 -11.08 5.84
N ALA A 301 -29.12 -11.80 4.71
CA ALA A 301 -28.87 -11.56 3.28
C ALA A 301 -28.10 -10.32 2.74
N TRP A 302 -28.14 -9.13 3.35
CA TRP A 302 -27.51 -7.91 2.79
C TRP A 302 -26.04 -7.74 3.23
N GLU A 303 -25.70 -8.21 4.44
CA GLU A 303 -24.29 -8.38 4.87
C GLU A 303 -23.58 -9.30 3.87
N THR A 304 -24.30 -10.26 3.29
CA THR A 304 -23.77 -11.15 2.28
C THR A 304 -23.52 -10.47 0.93
N GLU A 305 -24.05 -9.27 0.66
CA GLU A 305 -23.92 -8.60 -0.65
C GLU A 305 -22.94 -7.41 -0.60
N TYR A 306 -22.94 -6.60 0.46
CA TYR A 306 -21.92 -5.57 0.67
C TYR A 306 -20.59 -6.19 1.12
N SER A 307 -20.60 -7.18 2.02
CA SER A 307 -19.37 -7.95 2.27
C SER A 307 -18.94 -8.64 0.98
N ARG A 308 -19.81 -9.22 0.14
CA ARG A 308 -19.38 -9.73 -1.18
C ARG A 308 -18.84 -8.66 -2.14
N THR A 309 -19.18 -7.39 -1.99
CA THR A 309 -18.72 -6.31 -2.89
C THR A 309 -17.43 -5.69 -2.36
N VAL A 310 -17.31 -5.49 -1.04
CA VAL A 310 -16.08 -5.05 -0.37
C VAL A 310 -15.04 -6.17 -0.32
N GLU A 311 -15.40 -7.42 -0.02
CA GLU A 311 -14.54 -8.62 -0.08
C GLU A 311 -14.15 -8.98 -1.53
N LYS A 312 -14.94 -8.55 -2.54
CA LYS A 312 -14.54 -8.60 -3.96
C LYS A 312 -13.62 -7.47 -4.40
N THR A 313 -13.60 -6.32 -3.71
CA THR A 313 -12.87 -5.11 -4.16
C THR A 313 -11.67 -4.77 -3.25
N ILE A 314 -11.72 -5.21 -2.00
CA ILE A 314 -10.71 -5.09 -0.95
C ILE A 314 -10.68 -6.46 -0.25
N GLN A 315 -9.76 -7.33 -0.66
CA GLN A 315 -9.38 -8.46 0.19
C GLN A 315 -8.57 -7.91 1.37
N PRO A 316 -8.98 -8.13 2.63
CA PRO A 316 -8.07 -8.00 3.75
C PRO A 316 -7.03 -9.13 3.66
N ALA A 317 -5.77 -8.82 3.99
CA ALA A 317 -4.81 -9.85 4.38
C ALA A 317 -5.14 -10.30 5.82
N ASP A 318 -4.94 -11.58 6.13
CA ASP A 318 -5.35 -12.25 7.37
C ASP A 318 -4.47 -11.93 8.60
N ASP A 319 -3.53 -11.00 8.46
CA ASP A 319 -2.55 -10.61 9.45
C ASP A 319 -2.57 -9.09 9.61
N GLY A 320 -2.85 -8.65 10.84
CA GLY A 320 -3.14 -7.26 11.24
C GLY A 320 -2.00 -6.24 11.09
N THR A 321 -1.25 -6.26 10.00
CA THR A 321 -0.21 -5.28 9.68
C THR A 321 -0.40 -4.75 8.25
N LEU A 322 -1.03 -3.57 8.14
CA LEU A 322 -1.32 -2.90 6.86
C LEU A 322 -0.09 -2.63 5.96
N GLY A 323 1.13 -2.67 6.50
CA GLY A 323 2.36 -2.29 5.80
C GLY A 323 2.77 -3.20 4.64
N GLN A 324 2.56 -4.52 4.74
CA GLN A 324 2.97 -5.48 3.69
C GLN A 324 2.11 -5.41 2.44
N SER A 325 0.80 -5.19 2.61
CA SER A 325 -0.15 -5.08 1.49
C SER A 325 0.14 -3.91 0.54
N VAL A 326 0.70 -2.81 1.05
CA VAL A 326 1.05 -1.64 0.24
C VAL A 326 2.28 -1.94 -0.61
N GLN A 327 3.28 -2.62 -0.03
CA GLN A 327 4.54 -2.93 -0.70
C GLN A 327 4.35 -4.03 -1.78
N GLU A 328 3.52 -5.03 -1.52
CA GLU A 328 3.11 -6.02 -2.52
C GLU A 328 2.26 -5.42 -3.64
N ARG A 329 1.32 -4.51 -3.32
CA ARG A 329 0.59 -3.75 -4.34
C ARG A 329 1.54 -2.87 -5.16
N GLU A 330 2.57 -2.28 -4.56
CA GLU A 330 3.58 -1.51 -5.25
C GLU A 330 4.42 -2.36 -6.20
N GLU A 331 4.86 -3.55 -5.77
CA GLU A 331 5.61 -4.50 -6.61
C GLU A 331 4.74 -5.11 -7.71
N GLU A 332 3.49 -5.47 -7.42
CA GLU A 332 2.53 -5.94 -8.42
C GLU A 332 2.22 -4.84 -9.43
N ARG A 333 2.13 -3.57 -8.99
CA ARG A 333 2.01 -2.40 -9.88
C ARG A 333 3.28 -2.19 -10.71
N LYS A 334 4.49 -2.34 -10.15
CA LYS A 334 5.76 -2.32 -10.91
C LYS A 334 5.77 -3.42 -11.98
N ARG A 335 5.36 -4.64 -11.65
CA ARG A 335 5.25 -5.77 -12.60
C ARG A 335 4.15 -5.56 -13.66
N LYS A 336 3.01 -4.95 -13.30
CA LYS A 336 1.94 -4.58 -14.25
C LYS A 336 2.38 -3.50 -15.25
N ARG A 337 3.21 -2.54 -14.83
CA ARG A 337 3.83 -1.54 -15.73
C ARG A 337 4.74 -2.19 -16.77
N LEU A 338 5.60 -3.12 -16.37
CA LEU A 338 6.45 -3.92 -17.26
C LEU A 338 5.66 -4.83 -18.23
N ARG A 339 4.42 -5.21 -17.87
CA ARG A 339 3.53 -6.05 -18.69
C ARG A 339 2.86 -5.33 -19.86
N LYS A 340 2.88 -3.99 -19.94
CA LYS A 340 2.18 -3.24 -21.00
C LYS A 340 3.03 -3.09 -22.27
N ASP A 341 2.46 -3.66 -23.34
CA ASP A 341 2.79 -3.57 -24.77
C ASP A 341 4.01 -4.39 -25.26
N THR A 342 3.73 -5.66 -25.61
CA THR A 342 4.63 -6.62 -26.27
C THR A 342 4.66 -6.47 -27.81
N LYS A 343 4.08 -5.40 -28.36
CA LYS A 343 4.28 -5.08 -29.77
C LYS A 343 5.74 -4.64 -29.97
N PRO A 344 6.52 -5.28 -30.86
CA PRO A 344 7.90 -4.91 -31.13
C PRO A 344 7.93 -3.58 -31.88
N PHE A 345 7.80 -2.47 -31.16
CA PHE A 345 8.03 -1.13 -31.67
C PHE A 345 9.47 -0.69 -31.38
N GLN A 346 10.06 0.07 -32.29
CA GLN A 346 11.33 0.74 -32.03
C GLN A 346 11.10 1.80 -30.92
N ARG A 347 11.63 1.56 -29.74
CA ARG A 347 11.57 2.51 -28.60
C ARG A 347 12.85 3.34 -28.54
N GLY A 348 12.75 4.58 -28.07
CA GLY A 348 13.92 5.45 -27.87
C GLY A 348 14.78 4.93 -26.74
N ILE A 349 15.96 4.40 -27.06
CA ILE A 349 16.88 3.83 -26.06
C ILE A 349 17.50 4.92 -25.18
N ILE A 350 17.74 6.11 -25.74
CA ILE A 350 18.28 7.29 -25.02
C ILE A 350 17.19 8.35 -24.94
N ARG A 351 16.88 8.79 -23.72
CA ARG A 351 15.86 9.80 -23.43
C ARG A 351 16.48 11.04 -22.81
N HIS A 352 16.05 12.21 -23.25
CA HIS A 352 16.32 13.50 -22.62
C HIS A 352 15.00 14.04 -22.08
N VAL A 353 14.84 13.99 -20.76
CA VAL A 353 13.56 14.26 -20.09
C VAL A 353 13.67 15.55 -19.27
N VAL A 354 12.72 16.44 -19.44
CA VAL A 354 12.51 17.59 -18.55
C VAL A 354 11.24 17.35 -17.75
N LEU A 355 11.39 17.20 -16.44
CA LEU A 355 10.29 17.08 -15.49
C LEU A 355 9.90 18.46 -14.99
N VAL A 356 8.68 18.90 -15.25
CA VAL A 356 8.14 20.19 -14.81
C VAL A 356 7.16 19.94 -13.66
N LEU A 357 7.45 20.54 -12.50
CA LEU A 357 6.64 20.44 -11.30
C LEU A 357 5.84 21.72 -11.08
N ASP A 358 4.56 21.59 -10.76
CA ASP A 358 3.74 22.69 -10.26
C ASP A 358 4.16 23.03 -8.82
N LEU A 359 4.59 24.27 -8.58
CA LEU A 359 4.97 24.83 -7.29
C LEU A 359 4.10 26.07 -6.99
N SER A 360 2.83 26.05 -7.38
CA SER A 360 1.85 27.10 -7.12
C SER A 360 1.11 26.91 -5.80
N GLU A 361 0.37 27.94 -5.36
CA GLU A 361 -0.44 27.90 -4.15
C GLU A 361 -1.50 26.77 -4.16
N ALA A 362 -2.00 26.38 -5.35
CA ALA A 362 -2.93 25.26 -5.51
C ALA A 362 -2.36 23.91 -5.02
N MET A 363 -1.04 23.79 -4.92
CA MET A 363 -0.37 22.59 -4.42
C MET A 363 -0.39 22.48 -2.88
N MET A 364 -0.77 23.55 -2.18
CA MET A 364 -0.97 23.54 -0.73
C MET A 364 -2.33 22.98 -0.31
N GLU A 365 -3.23 22.74 -1.27
CA GLU A 365 -4.53 22.10 -1.02
C GLU A 365 -4.36 20.68 -0.44
N LYS A 366 -5.26 20.34 0.49
CA LYS A 366 -5.25 19.07 1.24
C LYS A 366 -6.02 17.95 0.54
N ASP A 367 -5.89 17.88 -0.78
CA ASP A 367 -6.50 16.84 -1.61
C ASP A 367 -5.76 15.49 -1.47
N MET A 368 -4.44 15.55 -1.23
CA MET A 368 -3.59 14.40 -0.91
C MET A 368 -3.00 14.54 0.50
N ARG A 369 -2.52 13.44 1.10
CA ARG A 369 -2.00 13.46 2.47
C ARG A 369 -0.48 13.65 2.49
N PRO A 370 0.08 14.66 3.18
CA PRO A 370 -0.60 15.75 3.92
C PRO A 370 -1.11 16.92 3.07
N ASN A 371 -0.51 17.19 1.90
CA ASN A 371 -1.01 18.09 0.86
C ASN A 371 -0.43 17.67 -0.51
N ARG A 372 -0.96 18.20 -1.62
CA ARG A 372 -0.51 17.83 -2.98
C ARG A 372 1.00 18.04 -3.18
N PHE A 373 1.56 19.13 -2.64
CA PHE A 373 2.98 19.45 -2.75
C PHE A 373 3.89 18.38 -2.14
N ILE A 374 3.66 18.02 -0.88
CA ILE A 374 4.51 17.05 -0.17
C ILE A 374 4.39 15.67 -0.83
N THR A 375 3.18 15.28 -1.22
CA THR A 375 2.94 14.02 -1.95
C THR A 375 3.68 14.01 -3.29
N MET A 376 3.60 15.08 -4.07
CA MET A 376 4.30 15.24 -5.34
C MET A 376 5.82 15.15 -5.17
N VAL A 377 6.40 15.87 -4.21
CA VAL A 377 7.85 15.87 -3.96
C VAL A 377 8.34 14.45 -3.65
N ASN A 378 7.67 13.74 -2.75
CA ASN A 378 8.07 12.38 -2.36
C ASN A 378 8.00 11.41 -3.55
N TYR A 379 6.89 11.41 -4.30
CA TYR A 379 6.74 10.51 -5.45
C TYR A 379 7.68 10.86 -6.61
N THR A 380 8.05 12.13 -6.73
CA THR A 380 9.03 12.57 -7.72
C THR A 380 10.43 12.07 -7.38
N GLN A 381 10.82 12.03 -6.09
CA GLN A 381 12.08 11.40 -5.68
C GLN A 381 12.12 9.91 -6.02
N ASP A 382 11.03 9.19 -5.75
CA ASP A 382 10.92 7.78 -6.11
C ASP A 382 10.95 7.57 -7.62
N TYR A 383 10.27 8.43 -8.37
CA TYR A 383 10.28 8.43 -9.84
C TYR A 383 11.69 8.63 -10.41
N VAL A 384 12.47 9.58 -9.88
CA VAL A 384 13.85 9.81 -10.35
C VAL A 384 14.70 8.55 -10.17
N ARG A 385 14.63 7.90 -9.00
CA ARG A 385 15.40 6.66 -8.75
C ARG A 385 15.00 5.55 -9.73
N GLU A 386 13.70 5.29 -9.87
CA GLU A 386 13.19 4.26 -10.77
C GLU A 386 13.47 4.59 -12.25
N PHE A 387 13.39 5.86 -12.63
CA PHE A 387 13.69 6.30 -13.99
C PHE A 387 15.12 5.95 -14.38
N PHE A 388 16.11 6.27 -13.54
CA PHE A 388 17.52 5.99 -13.81
C PHE A 388 17.87 4.50 -13.66
N GLU A 389 17.14 3.74 -12.85
CA GLU A 389 17.27 2.28 -12.78
C GLU A 389 16.83 1.61 -14.09
N GLN A 390 15.71 2.05 -14.68
CA GLN A 390 15.21 1.51 -15.95
C GLN A 390 15.89 2.13 -17.18
N ASN A 391 16.41 3.35 -17.07
CA ASN A 391 16.98 4.13 -18.17
C ASN A 391 18.38 4.68 -17.81
N PRO A 392 19.39 3.82 -17.61
CA PRO A 392 20.69 4.20 -17.04
C PRO A 392 21.54 5.15 -17.89
N ILE A 393 21.24 5.26 -19.19
CA ILE A 393 21.95 6.13 -20.14
C ILE A 393 21.15 7.37 -20.56
N SER A 394 20.01 7.60 -19.90
CA SER A 394 19.17 8.78 -20.14
C SER A 394 19.62 9.97 -19.29
N GLN A 395 19.13 11.15 -19.61
CA GLN A 395 19.40 12.39 -18.87
C GLN A 395 18.08 13.02 -18.43
N MET A 396 18.08 13.63 -17.25
CA MET A 396 16.91 14.32 -16.69
C MET A 396 17.28 15.74 -16.24
N SER A 397 16.34 16.68 -16.37
CA SER A 397 16.36 17.98 -15.71
C SER A 397 15.03 18.20 -14.99
N VAL A 398 15.05 18.92 -13.86
CA VAL A 398 13.86 19.24 -13.09
C VAL A 398 13.63 20.75 -13.09
N LEU A 399 12.44 21.17 -13.50
CA LEU A 399 11.96 22.54 -13.50
C LEU A 399 10.76 22.68 -12.54
N GLY A 400 10.56 23.87 -12.00
CA GLY A 400 9.43 24.20 -11.13
C GLY A 400 8.69 25.44 -11.60
N MET A 401 7.37 25.41 -11.65
CA MET A 401 6.53 26.58 -11.92
C MET A 401 6.16 27.23 -10.59
N HIS A 402 6.83 28.32 -10.25
CA HIS A 402 6.71 29.00 -8.96
C HIS A 402 6.45 30.49 -9.20
N ASP A 403 5.40 31.04 -8.59
CA ASP A 403 5.10 32.48 -8.60
C ASP A 403 5.09 33.13 -10.00
N GLY A 404 4.39 32.51 -10.95
CA GLY A 404 4.22 33.00 -12.32
C GLY A 404 5.45 32.82 -13.23
N VAL A 405 6.56 32.30 -12.71
CA VAL A 405 7.79 32.03 -13.47
C VAL A 405 8.14 30.54 -13.45
N CYS A 406 9.03 30.12 -14.36
CA CYS A 406 9.61 28.79 -14.31
C CYS A 406 11.07 28.86 -13.86
N ILE A 407 11.38 28.16 -12.77
CA ILE A 407 12.70 28.06 -12.17
C ILE A 407 13.33 26.71 -12.48
N ARG A 408 14.66 26.69 -12.62
CA ARG A 408 15.41 25.45 -12.74
C ARG A 408 15.73 24.92 -11.34
N VAL A 409 15.27 23.71 -11.05
CA VAL A 409 15.52 23.01 -9.77
C VAL A 409 16.77 22.17 -9.89
N SER A 410 16.95 21.48 -11.02
CA SER A 410 18.14 20.67 -11.30
C SER A 410 18.51 20.74 -12.78
N GLU A 411 19.81 20.81 -13.05
CA GLU A 411 20.37 20.84 -14.41
C GLU A 411 20.14 19.52 -15.17
N LEU A 412 20.35 19.52 -16.48
CA LEU A 412 20.29 18.30 -17.29
C LEU A 412 21.51 17.41 -16.98
N SER A 413 21.33 16.37 -16.19
CA SER A 413 22.41 15.43 -15.83
C SER A 413 21.93 13.97 -15.83
N GLY A 414 22.87 13.04 -15.71
CA GLY A 414 22.61 11.60 -15.61
C GLY A 414 22.73 11.07 -14.18
N ASN A 415 22.94 11.94 -13.20
CA ASN A 415 23.24 11.56 -11.82
C ASN A 415 21.97 11.65 -10.96
N PRO A 416 21.38 10.50 -10.53
CA PRO A 416 20.14 10.51 -9.75
C PRO A 416 20.29 11.21 -8.40
N ALA A 417 21.48 11.19 -7.78
CA ALA A 417 21.70 11.77 -6.46
C ALA A 417 21.55 13.30 -6.46
N GLU A 418 22.04 13.97 -7.50
CA GLU A 418 21.91 15.43 -7.67
C GLU A 418 20.44 15.85 -7.77
N HIS A 419 19.66 15.14 -8.58
CA HIS A 419 18.24 15.43 -8.75
C HIS A 419 17.46 15.19 -7.46
N VAL A 420 17.68 14.05 -6.78
CA VAL A 420 17.00 13.73 -5.51
C VAL A 420 17.31 14.76 -4.43
N ALA A 421 18.57 15.20 -4.32
CA ALA A 421 18.98 16.24 -3.38
C ALA A 421 18.32 17.59 -3.71
N ALA A 422 18.29 17.99 -4.99
CA ALA A 422 17.66 19.24 -5.41
C ALA A 422 16.14 19.25 -5.15
N ILE A 423 15.46 18.12 -5.39
CA ILE A 423 14.03 17.94 -5.09
C ILE A 423 13.79 17.95 -3.58
N GLN A 424 14.67 17.33 -2.79
CA GLN A 424 14.59 17.37 -1.32
C GLN A 424 14.74 18.81 -0.79
N GLY A 425 15.61 19.60 -1.43
CA GLY A 425 15.82 21.02 -1.14
C GLY A 425 14.56 21.87 -1.33
N LEU A 426 13.58 21.45 -2.14
CA LEU A 426 12.29 22.16 -2.23
C LEU A 426 11.51 22.18 -0.90
N ARG A 427 11.85 21.30 0.05
CA ARG A 427 11.24 21.24 1.39
C ARG A 427 12.01 22.04 2.46
N SER A 428 13.22 22.53 2.17
CA SER A 428 14.00 23.25 3.18
C SER A 428 13.39 24.63 3.44
N LYS A 429 13.39 25.06 4.70
CA LYS A 429 12.86 26.38 5.10
C LYS A 429 13.78 27.54 4.67
N ASP A 430 15.05 27.25 4.43
CA ASP A 430 16.09 28.26 4.27
C ASP A 430 16.25 28.76 2.82
N ASP A 431 15.88 27.95 1.79
CA ASP A 431 16.07 28.27 0.37
C ASP A 431 14.77 28.62 -0.40
N GLY A 432 13.66 28.84 0.30
CA GLY A 432 12.52 29.63 -0.19
C GLY A 432 11.86 29.17 -1.50
N LYS A 433 11.46 27.90 -1.62
CA LYS A 433 10.64 27.40 -2.74
C LYS A 433 9.38 26.66 -2.28
N GLU A 434 8.79 27.12 -1.18
CA GLU A 434 7.44 26.69 -0.82
C GLU A 434 6.46 27.06 -1.94
N PRO A 435 5.42 26.25 -2.22
CA PRO A 435 4.52 26.51 -3.32
C PRO A 435 3.78 27.84 -3.13
N LYS A 436 3.98 28.76 -4.08
CA LYS A 436 3.43 30.13 -4.02
C LYS A 436 3.07 30.64 -5.40
N GLY A 437 2.10 31.56 -5.42
CA GLY A 437 1.59 32.19 -6.64
C GLY A 437 0.95 31.18 -7.59
N SER A 438 1.05 31.43 -8.89
CA SER A 438 0.38 30.62 -9.94
C SER A 438 1.39 29.95 -10.87
N PRO A 439 1.01 28.84 -11.54
CA PRO A 439 1.94 28.18 -12.46
C PRO A 439 1.91 28.82 -13.86
N SER A 440 3.06 28.81 -14.56
CA SER A 440 3.18 29.25 -15.95
C SER A 440 3.70 28.13 -16.85
N LEU A 441 2.79 27.56 -17.65
CA LEU A 441 3.08 26.51 -18.62
C LEU A 441 3.92 27.03 -19.79
N GLN A 442 3.70 28.25 -20.24
CA GLN A 442 4.46 28.86 -21.33
C GLN A 442 5.94 28.99 -20.95
N ASN A 443 6.23 29.60 -19.81
CA ASN A 443 7.60 29.78 -19.33
C ASN A 443 8.28 28.42 -19.11
N ALA A 444 7.54 27.43 -18.62
CA ALA A 444 8.04 26.07 -18.46
C ALA A 444 8.38 25.40 -19.80
N LEU A 445 7.53 25.51 -20.81
CA LEU A 445 7.79 24.96 -22.15
C LEU A 445 8.97 25.65 -22.84
N GLU A 446 9.12 26.96 -22.67
CA GLU A 446 10.23 27.72 -23.24
C GLU A 446 11.57 27.37 -22.57
N LEU A 447 11.60 27.26 -21.24
CA LEU A 447 12.79 26.84 -20.52
C LEU A 447 13.16 25.37 -20.79
N ALA A 448 12.15 24.49 -20.91
CA ALA A 448 12.34 23.10 -21.30
C ALA A 448 12.91 23.00 -22.73
N ARG A 449 12.40 23.80 -23.67
CA ARG A 449 12.95 23.91 -25.03
C ARG A 449 14.41 24.33 -25.03
N ALA A 450 14.75 25.37 -24.26
CA ALA A 450 16.13 25.86 -24.14
C ALA A 450 17.06 24.78 -23.58
N THR A 451 16.60 24.05 -22.55
CA THR A 451 17.35 22.96 -21.91
C THR A 451 17.58 21.79 -22.86
N LEU A 452 16.57 21.45 -23.67
CA LEU A 452 16.64 20.35 -24.64
C LEU A 452 17.30 20.74 -25.97
N TYR A 453 17.60 22.02 -26.21
CA TYR A 453 18.08 22.50 -27.52
C TYR A 453 19.40 21.86 -27.96
N HIS A 454 20.35 21.73 -27.03
CA HIS A 454 21.66 21.14 -27.28
C HIS A 454 21.69 19.62 -27.26
N THR A 455 20.56 18.97 -26.95
CA THR A 455 20.52 17.51 -26.91
C THR A 455 20.65 16.93 -28.32
N PRO A 456 21.44 15.84 -28.49
CA PRO A 456 21.58 15.19 -29.79
C PRO A 456 20.24 14.74 -30.38
N SER A 457 20.16 14.70 -31.71
CA SER A 457 18.93 14.32 -32.43
C SER A 457 18.62 12.82 -32.40
N HIS A 458 19.54 11.98 -31.91
CA HIS A 458 19.36 10.53 -31.82
C HIS A 458 18.58 10.08 -30.57
N GLY A 459 18.47 10.94 -29.55
CA GLY A 459 17.64 10.70 -28.36
C GLY A 459 16.24 11.28 -28.49
N THR A 460 15.30 10.77 -27.69
CA THR A 460 13.97 11.39 -27.58
C THR A 460 14.03 12.64 -26.71
N ARG A 461 13.30 13.69 -27.10
CA ARG A 461 13.14 14.93 -26.34
C ARG A 461 11.77 14.96 -25.72
N GLU A 462 11.71 14.94 -24.40
CA GLU A 462 10.48 14.70 -23.66
C GLU A 462 10.30 15.72 -22.54
N VAL A 463 9.07 16.19 -22.36
CA VAL A 463 8.67 17.07 -21.26
C VAL A 463 7.50 16.39 -20.55
N ILE A 464 7.63 16.22 -19.24
CA ILE A 464 6.60 15.61 -18.39
C ILE A 464 6.16 16.68 -17.41
N VAL A 465 4.89 17.08 -17.47
CA VAL A 465 4.34 18.13 -16.61
C VAL A 465 3.45 17.51 -15.55
N VAL A 466 3.77 17.72 -14.28
CA VAL A 466 2.90 17.38 -13.16
C VAL A 466 2.16 18.65 -12.76
N PHE A 467 0.86 18.70 -13.04
CA PHE A 467 0.05 19.91 -12.95
C PHE A 467 -1.08 19.76 -11.91
N GLY A 468 -1.03 20.52 -10.82
CA GLY A 468 -2.05 20.46 -9.78
C GLY A 468 -3.11 21.55 -9.90
N SER A 469 -2.72 22.72 -10.39
CA SER A 469 -3.63 23.85 -10.61
C SER A 469 -4.66 23.58 -11.71
N LEU A 470 -5.80 24.28 -11.64
CA LEU A 470 -6.83 24.29 -12.70
C LEU A 470 -6.68 25.49 -13.65
N LEU A 471 -5.66 26.32 -13.45
CA LEU A 471 -5.35 27.47 -14.30
C LEU A 471 -3.84 27.61 -14.47
N SER A 472 -3.43 28.26 -15.56
CA SER A 472 -2.05 28.72 -15.76
C SER A 472 -2.06 30.20 -16.11
N LEU A 473 -1.09 30.95 -15.59
CA LEU A 473 -0.86 32.35 -15.92
C LEU A 473 0.35 32.44 -16.84
N ASP A 474 0.10 32.68 -18.11
CA ASP A 474 1.11 32.76 -19.15
C ASP A 474 1.19 34.18 -19.73
N PRO A 475 2.39 34.73 -19.96
CA PRO A 475 2.56 36.11 -20.42
C PRO A 475 2.10 36.36 -21.86
N GLY A 476 2.09 35.34 -22.71
CA GLY A 476 1.76 35.43 -24.13
C GLY A 476 0.87 34.29 -24.65
N ASP A 477 0.81 34.14 -25.97
CA ASP A 477 0.04 33.07 -26.60
C ASP A 477 0.81 31.73 -26.55
N ILE A 478 0.44 30.89 -25.58
CA ILE A 478 0.99 29.54 -25.39
C ILE A 478 0.93 28.68 -26.67
N HIS A 479 -0.02 28.91 -27.58
CA HIS A 479 -0.11 28.14 -28.83
C HIS A 479 1.10 28.37 -29.75
N GLN A 480 1.80 29.50 -29.63
CA GLN A 480 3.06 29.74 -30.33
C GLN A 480 4.18 28.87 -29.75
N SER A 481 4.27 28.78 -28.43
CA SER A 481 5.24 27.93 -27.73
C SER A 481 4.97 26.45 -28.02
N VAL A 482 3.71 26.03 -28.13
CA VAL A 482 3.34 24.67 -28.57
C VAL A 482 3.78 24.39 -30.01
N LYS A 483 3.55 25.32 -30.95
CA LYS A 483 4.05 25.19 -32.34
C LYS A 483 5.57 25.05 -32.37
N ALA A 484 6.27 25.80 -31.51
CA ALA A 484 7.71 25.74 -31.41
C ALA A 484 8.20 24.40 -30.80
N CYS A 485 7.53 23.84 -29.80
CA CYS A 485 7.79 22.48 -29.30
C CYS A 485 7.64 21.43 -30.41
N VAL A 486 6.58 21.51 -31.21
CA VAL A 486 6.35 20.60 -32.35
C VAL A 486 7.48 20.70 -33.37
N ARG A 487 7.90 21.92 -33.72
CA ARG A 487 9.02 22.17 -34.65
C ARG A 487 10.33 21.56 -34.14
N ASP A 488 10.60 21.68 -32.84
CA ASP A 488 11.82 21.21 -32.21
C ASP A 488 11.76 19.70 -31.84
N ARG A 489 10.68 19.02 -32.25
CA ARG A 489 10.37 17.59 -32.03
C ARG A 489 10.32 17.19 -30.55
N ILE A 490 9.77 18.06 -29.72
CA ILE A 490 9.59 17.82 -28.29
C ILE A 490 8.22 17.22 -28.05
N ARG A 491 8.19 16.09 -27.33
CA ARG A 491 6.95 15.45 -26.87
C ARG A 491 6.60 15.96 -25.50
N VAL A 492 5.32 16.30 -25.29
CA VAL A 492 4.83 16.76 -23.98
C VAL A 492 3.80 15.76 -23.48
N SER A 493 3.93 15.36 -22.22
CA SER A 493 2.94 14.59 -21.48
C SER A 493 2.55 15.37 -20.23
N VAL A 494 1.29 15.22 -19.82
CA VAL A 494 0.75 15.96 -18.68
C VAL A 494 0.06 14.98 -17.73
N ILE A 495 0.31 15.13 -16.44
CA ILE A 495 -0.38 14.43 -15.36
C ILE A 495 -1.09 15.51 -14.54
N GLY A 496 -2.41 15.62 -14.70
CA GLY A 496 -3.25 16.55 -13.93
C GLY A 496 -3.73 15.93 -12.62
N MET A 497 -3.80 16.67 -11.53
CA MET A 497 -4.26 16.15 -10.22
C MET A 497 -5.76 16.34 -9.92
N SER A 498 -6.54 16.93 -10.82
CA SER A 498 -7.97 17.16 -10.58
C SER A 498 -8.81 17.04 -11.84
N ALA A 499 -8.83 18.08 -12.69
CA ALA A 499 -9.66 18.10 -13.89
C ALA A 499 -8.81 18.18 -15.16
N ARG A 500 -9.39 17.78 -16.29
CA ARG A 500 -8.78 18.00 -17.60
C ARG A 500 -8.91 19.46 -18.02
N LEU A 501 -7.78 20.08 -18.32
CA LEU A 501 -7.73 21.40 -18.93
C LEU A 501 -7.68 21.27 -20.44
N LYS A 502 -8.48 22.11 -21.11
CA LYS A 502 -8.54 22.15 -22.57
C LYS A 502 -7.19 22.51 -23.17
N ILE A 503 -6.46 23.43 -22.55
CA ILE A 503 -5.13 23.85 -23.03
C ILE A 503 -4.10 22.71 -22.93
N CYS A 504 -4.06 21.99 -21.81
CA CYS A 504 -3.19 20.82 -21.64
C CYS A 504 -3.51 19.71 -22.65
N THR A 505 -4.80 19.49 -22.92
CA THR A 505 -5.24 18.55 -23.95
C THR A 505 -4.71 18.96 -25.34
N GLU A 506 -4.77 20.25 -25.67
CA GLU A 506 -4.28 20.76 -26.95
C GLU A 506 -2.75 20.71 -27.06
N ILE A 507 -2.02 21.01 -25.97
CA ILE A 507 -0.57 20.89 -25.89
C ILE A 507 -0.16 19.46 -26.24
N VAL A 508 -0.68 18.48 -25.49
CA VAL A 508 -0.35 17.06 -25.67
C VAL A 508 -0.75 16.57 -27.07
N ARG A 509 -1.97 16.89 -27.51
CA ARG A 509 -2.44 16.52 -28.84
C ARG A 509 -1.50 16.99 -29.94
N ARG A 510 -1.06 18.25 -29.90
CA ARG A 510 -0.19 18.82 -30.94
C ARG A 510 1.22 18.25 -30.88
N THR A 511 1.78 18.08 -29.70
CA THR A 511 3.16 17.57 -29.53
C THR A 511 3.27 16.06 -29.78
N ASN A 512 2.16 15.33 -29.76
CA ASN A 512 2.13 13.88 -29.87
C ASN A 512 1.40 13.40 -31.15
N ALA A 513 1.45 14.20 -32.22
CA ALA A 513 0.92 13.88 -33.55
C ALA A 513 -0.58 13.53 -33.55
N GLY A 514 -1.38 14.27 -32.79
CA GLY A 514 -2.83 14.12 -32.70
C GLY A 514 -3.31 13.18 -31.60
N ASP A 515 -2.41 12.54 -30.86
CA ASP A 515 -2.75 11.61 -29.79
C ASP A 515 -2.94 12.33 -28.44
N GLU A 516 -4.09 12.13 -27.82
CA GLU A 516 -4.50 12.73 -26.55
C GLU A 516 -4.26 11.81 -25.34
N SER A 517 -3.83 10.56 -25.55
CA SER A 517 -3.69 9.54 -24.49
C SER A 517 -2.61 9.88 -23.45
N GLU A 518 -1.70 10.78 -23.80
CA GLU A 518 -0.53 11.17 -22.99
C GLU A 518 -0.88 12.31 -22.00
N TYR A 519 -2.13 12.78 -21.99
CA TYR A 519 -2.68 13.58 -20.91
C TYR A 519 -3.52 12.68 -20.00
N THR A 520 -3.10 12.52 -18.76
CA THR A 520 -3.75 11.67 -17.77
C THR A 520 -4.15 12.48 -16.54
N ILE A 521 -5.16 12.00 -15.81
CA ILE A 521 -5.65 12.64 -14.59
C ILE A 521 -5.48 11.65 -13.43
N ALA A 522 -4.80 12.09 -12.38
CA ALA A 522 -4.72 11.40 -11.11
C ALA A 522 -5.92 11.79 -10.26
N THR A 523 -6.75 10.82 -9.89
CA THR A 523 -7.90 11.00 -8.99
C THR A 523 -7.54 10.83 -7.52
N ASP A 524 -6.43 10.14 -7.25
CA ASP A 524 -5.94 9.89 -5.90
C ASP A 524 -4.39 9.86 -5.91
N GLN A 525 -3.80 9.83 -4.71
CA GLN A 525 -2.35 9.82 -4.53
C GLN A 525 -1.67 8.54 -5.08
N GLU A 526 -2.35 7.39 -5.06
CA GLU A 526 -1.79 6.14 -5.59
C GLU A 526 -1.75 6.15 -7.12
N MET A 527 -2.79 6.69 -7.76
CA MET A 527 -2.87 6.90 -9.20
C MET A 527 -1.85 7.95 -9.65
N LEU A 528 -1.61 9.01 -8.87
CA LEU A 528 -0.52 9.96 -9.16
C LEU A 528 0.84 9.24 -9.22
N LYS A 529 1.13 8.42 -8.21
CA LYS A 529 2.36 7.59 -8.18
C LYS A 529 2.39 6.63 -9.37
N GLU A 530 1.27 6.00 -9.72
CA GLU A 530 1.21 5.06 -10.85
C GLU A 530 1.44 5.73 -12.20
N LEU A 531 0.78 6.87 -12.46
CA LEU A 531 0.89 7.64 -13.70
C LEU A 531 2.30 8.21 -13.86
N LEU A 532 2.90 8.72 -12.79
CA LEU A 532 4.28 9.19 -12.80
C LEU A 532 5.25 8.04 -13.08
N LEU A 533 5.07 6.87 -12.45
CA LEU A 533 5.90 5.70 -12.73
C LEU A 533 5.63 5.09 -14.12
N ALA A 534 4.48 5.33 -14.74
CA ALA A 534 4.21 4.84 -16.09
C ALA A 534 5.09 5.54 -17.15
N THR A 535 5.50 6.79 -16.90
CA THR A 535 6.35 7.55 -17.82
C THR A 535 7.82 7.09 -17.81
N THR A 536 8.23 6.21 -16.88
CA THR A 536 9.58 5.60 -16.91
C THR A 536 9.77 4.69 -18.11
N THR A 537 8.68 4.16 -18.67
CA THR A 537 8.72 3.31 -19.86
C THR A 537 9.03 4.16 -21.09
N PRO A 538 10.07 3.84 -21.89
CA PRO A 538 10.40 4.59 -23.08
C PRO A 538 9.24 4.63 -24.08
N PRO A 539 8.88 5.81 -24.60
CA PRO A 539 7.77 5.91 -25.52
C PRO A 539 8.15 5.35 -26.90
N VAL A 540 7.14 4.92 -27.65
CA VAL A 540 7.31 4.39 -29.02
C VAL A 540 7.81 5.51 -29.95
N ILE A 541 8.87 5.23 -30.71
CA ILE A 541 9.31 6.09 -31.82
C ILE A 541 8.32 5.91 -32.96
N ARG A 542 7.51 6.93 -33.23
CA ARG A 542 6.62 6.94 -34.39
C ARG A 542 7.44 7.35 -35.62
N GLN A 543 7.49 6.49 -36.62
CA GLN A 543 7.89 6.91 -37.96
C GLN A 543 6.81 7.85 -38.48
N SER A 544 7.14 9.11 -38.73
CA SER A 544 6.22 10.04 -39.36
C SER A 544 5.88 9.52 -40.76
N ALA A 545 4.62 9.20 -41.02
CA ALA A 545 4.13 9.06 -42.39
C ALA A 545 4.40 10.38 -43.13
N PRO A 546 4.83 10.35 -44.41
CA PRO A 546 5.02 11.57 -45.18
C PRO A 546 3.67 12.30 -45.25
N ALA A 547 3.67 13.58 -44.84
CA ALA A 547 2.48 14.41 -44.93
C ALA A 547 2.03 14.51 -46.40
N ASP A 548 0.74 14.38 -46.64
CA ASP A 548 0.10 14.70 -47.92
C ASP A 548 0.42 16.15 -48.31
N THR A 549 1.43 16.34 -49.16
CA THR A 549 1.67 17.60 -49.87
C THR A 549 1.33 17.40 -51.33
N THR A 550 0.16 17.90 -51.74
CA THR A 550 -0.27 18.05 -53.14
C THR A 550 0.47 19.18 -53.85
N VAL A 551 1.81 19.22 -53.80
CA VAL A 551 2.61 20.10 -54.65
C VAL A 551 3.91 19.40 -55.05
N ALA A 552 4.06 19.17 -56.35
CA ALA A 552 5.24 18.54 -56.95
C ALA A 552 6.48 19.44 -56.79
N ALA A 553 7.49 18.93 -56.08
CA ALA A 553 8.86 19.45 -56.09
C ALA A 553 9.83 18.25 -56.25
N PRO A 554 11.01 18.45 -56.87
CA PRO A 554 11.88 17.35 -57.30
C PRO A 554 12.54 16.64 -56.11
N PRO A 555 13.01 15.39 -56.28
CA PRO A 555 13.35 14.51 -55.17
C PRO A 555 14.64 14.98 -54.50
N ALA A 556 14.51 15.69 -53.38
CA ALA A 556 15.59 15.84 -52.43
C ALA A 556 15.82 14.48 -51.75
N GLN A 557 17.05 13.99 -51.84
CA GLN A 557 17.51 12.75 -51.22
C GLN A 557 17.01 12.66 -49.77
N SER A 558 16.20 11.65 -49.49
CA SER A 558 15.77 11.30 -48.14
C SER A 558 17.00 10.93 -47.31
N SER A 559 17.53 11.89 -46.55
CA SER A 559 18.49 11.62 -45.50
C SER A 559 17.77 10.80 -44.43
N GLN A 560 17.80 9.48 -44.59
CA GLN A 560 17.49 8.55 -43.52
C GLN A 560 18.31 9.00 -42.30
N SER A 561 17.64 9.31 -41.20
CA SER A 561 18.28 9.45 -39.89
C SER A 561 18.78 8.06 -39.46
N ALA A 562 19.79 7.55 -40.15
CA ALA A 562 20.65 6.51 -39.65
C ALA A 562 21.44 7.15 -38.51
N ALA A 563 20.82 7.21 -37.33
CA ALA A 563 21.49 7.52 -36.09
C ALA A 563 22.41 6.34 -35.75
N ALA A 564 23.49 6.19 -36.53
CA ALA A 564 24.63 5.41 -36.11
C ALA A 564 25.21 6.15 -34.90
N LEU A 565 24.89 5.65 -33.71
CA LEU A 565 25.54 6.04 -32.47
C LEU A 565 27.04 5.79 -32.65
N MET A 566 27.80 6.84 -33.01
CA MET A 566 29.23 6.74 -33.22
C MET A 566 29.96 6.90 -31.89
N MET A 567 30.82 5.92 -31.62
CA MET A 567 31.85 5.89 -30.56
C MET A 567 31.31 5.93 -29.11
N MET A 568 30.87 4.77 -28.61
CA MET A 568 30.72 4.55 -27.17
C MET A 568 32.08 4.14 -26.58
N GLY A 569 32.60 4.90 -25.62
CA GLY A 569 33.75 4.49 -24.84
C GLY A 569 33.36 3.40 -23.85
N PHE A 570 33.99 2.23 -23.93
CA PHE A 570 33.84 1.19 -22.91
C PHE A 570 34.92 1.41 -21.83
N PRO A 571 34.55 1.79 -20.60
CA PRO A 571 35.54 1.98 -19.55
C PRO A 571 36.16 0.64 -19.16
N SER A 572 37.49 0.58 -19.11
CA SER A 572 38.19 -0.52 -18.45
C SER A 572 38.18 -0.27 -16.95
N ARG A 573 37.69 -1.23 -16.15
CA ARG A 573 37.78 -1.17 -14.69
C ARG A 573 39.25 -1.23 -14.29
N VAL A 574 39.80 -0.12 -13.81
CA VAL A 574 41.14 -0.10 -13.22
C VAL A 574 41.02 -0.68 -11.81
N VAL A 575 41.73 -1.78 -11.56
CA VAL A 575 41.92 -2.33 -10.21
C VAL A 575 43.27 -1.82 -9.76
N GLU A 576 43.29 -0.90 -8.79
CA GLU A 576 44.52 -0.47 -8.15
C GLU A 576 44.93 -1.51 -7.10
N ASP A 577 46.16 -2.01 -7.18
CA ASP A 577 46.68 -3.09 -6.31
C ASP A 577 46.98 -2.63 -4.86
N GLN A 578 46.84 -1.33 -4.52
CA GLN A 578 47.09 -0.83 -3.16
C GLN A 578 46.13 0.28 -2.73
N LEU A 579 45.62 0.16 -1.50
CA LEU A 579 44.87 1.20 -0.79
C LEU A 579 45.82 2.34 -0.37
N THR A 580 45.82 3.46 -1.10
CA THR A 580 46.40 4.71 -0.60
C THR A 580 45.49 5.33 0.45
N ILE A 581 45.67 4.92 1.71
CA ILE A 581 45.19 5.68 2.87
C ILE A 581 46.17 6.84 3.08
N ASN A 582 45.80 8.04 2.66
CA ASN A 582 46.48 9.25 3.13
C ASN A 582 46.08 9.51 4.59
N PRO A 583 47.04 9.67 5.52
CA PRO A 583 46.73 10.06 6.89
C PRO A 583 46.27 11.54 6.95
N PRO A 584 45.42 11.92 7.90
CA PRO A 584 44.88 13.27 8.00
C PRO A 584 45.99 14.25 8.40
N SER A 585 46.24 15.26 7.56
CA SER A 585 47.18 16.33 7.88
C SER A 585 46.61 17.23 8.97
N LYS A 586 47.26 17.21 10.13
CA LYS A 586 47.08 18.16 11.23
C LYS A 586 47.46 19.59 10.81
N ASN A 587 46.57 20.51 11.14
CA ASN A 587 46.71 21.94 11.48
C ASN A 587 47.96 22.68 10.99
N LYS A 588 47.74 23.75 10.22
CA LYS A 588 48.35 25.05 10.50
C LYS A 588 47.31 26.15 10.32
N GLU A 589 47.06 26.82 11.44
CA GLU A 589 46.32 28.06 11.62
C GLU A 589 47.02 29.24 10.91
N ASP A 590 46.21 30.28 10.66
CA ASP A 590 46.54 31.70 10.66
C ASP A 590 47.40 32.27 9.51
N ASN A 591 46.79 33.02 8.59
CA ASN A 591 46.51 34.45 8.80
C ASN A 591 46.02 35.15 7.52
N GLU A 592 44.90 35.85 7.70
CA GLU A 592 44.60 37.23 7.30
C GLU A 592 44.93 37.74 5.89
N ALA A 593 43.83 38.17 5.26
CA ALA A 593 43.67 39.24 4.29
C ALA A 593 44.79 40.29 4.24
N GLU A 594 45.13 40.76 3.04
CA GLU A 594 44.72 42.10 2.60
C GLU A 594 45.16 42.45 1.18
N GLN A 595 44.24 43.17 0.52
CA GLN A 595 44.47 44.31 -0.38
C GLN A 595 45.09 44.11 -1.77
N ASN A 596 44.18 44.20 -2.74
CA ASN A 596 44.10 45.28 -3.73
C ASN A 596 45.42 45.75 -4.37
N GLY A 597 45.59 45.39 -5.64
CA GLY A 597 46.49 46.04 -6.58
C GLY A 597 45.81 46.09 -7.94
N GLU A 598 45.27 47.26 -8.24
CA GLU A 598 44.56 47.65 -9.45
C GLU A 598 45.37 47.53 -10.75
N ALA A 599 44.59 47.38 -11.82
CA ALA A 599 44.72 48.07 -13.10
C ALA A 599 45.69 47.54 -14.18
N ASN A 600 45.00 47.17 -15.27
CA ASN A 600 45.25 47.58 -16.65
C ASN A 600 46.41 46.96 -17.42
N GLY A 601 46.06 46.51 -18.64
CA GLY A 601 47.02 46.53 -19.74
C GLY A 601 46.82 45.45 -20.78
N THR A 602 45.71 45.51 -21.49
CA THR A 602 45.44 44.91 -22.81
C THR A 602 46.63 44.71 -23.75
N LYS A 603 46.57 43.58 -24.50
CA LYS A 603 46.94 43.39 -25.93
C LYS A 603 48.46 43.40 -26.22
N LYS A 604 49.05 42.60 -27.11
CA LYS A 604 48.60 41.81 -28.27
C LYS A 604 49.82 41.05 -28.83
N ASP A 605 49.56 39.84 -29.32
CA ASP A 605 50.07 39.24 -30.58
C ASP A 605 51.55 38.81 -30.74
N GLU A 606 51.71 37.91 -31.72
CA GLU A 606 52.91 37.31 -32.36
C GLU A 606 53.22 35.86 -31.93
N ASP A 607 52.82 34.84 -32.70
CA ASP A 607 53.33 34.30 -33.99
C ASP A 607 54.64 33.50 -33.90
N ASP A 608 54.54 32.26 -34.40
CA ASP A 608 55.49 31.48 -35.21
C ASP A 608 56.84 30.93 -34.71
N GLY A 609 57.08 29.67 -35.13
CA GLY A 609 58.39 29.07 -35.44
C GLY A 609 58.95 28.13 -34.36
N GLU A 610 58.87 26.79 -34.51
CA GLU A 610 59.93 25.92 -35.08
C GLU A 610 61.25 25.96 -34.28
N GLU A 611 61.94 24.89 -33.87
CA GLU A 611 62.34 23.63 -34.49
C GLU A 611 63.25 22.92 -33.42
N GLN A 612 63.26 21.61 -33.15
CA GLN A 612 64.19 20.57 -33.67
C GLN A 612 64.25 19.42 -32.63
N LYS A 613 63.89 18.17 -32.98
CA LYS A 613 64.67 17.05 -33.58
C LYS A 613 65.45 16.16 -32.60
N ALA A 614 65.10 14.86 -32.59
CA ALA A 614 65.98 13.68 -32.83
C ALA A 614 65.12 12.38 -32.76
N SER A 615 64.73 11.77 -33.88
CA SER A 615 65.36 10.64 -34.63
C SER A 615 64.89 9.24 -34.14
N GLU A 616 63.93 8.58 -34.81
CA GLU A 616 64.04 7.65 -35.96
C GLU A 616 64.63 6.24 -35.68
N SER A 617 63.85 5.18 -35.92
CA SER A 617 64.23 4.06 -36.81
C SER A 617 63.10 3.03 -37.05
N GLY A 618 62.91 2.63 -38.32
CA GLY A 618 62.73 1.22 -38.71
C GLY A 618 61.33 0.58 -38.83
N ARG A 619 60.86 0.43 -40.08
CA ARG A 619 59.75 -0.42 -40.62
C ARG A 619 59.81 -1.94 -40.21
N PRO A 620 58.82 -2.84 -40.51
CA PRO A 620 57.76 -2.75 -41.53
C PRO A 620 56.34 -3.26 -41.17
N ALA A 621 55.45 -3.04 -42.14
CA ALA A 621 54.05 -3.43 -42.21
C ALA A 621 53.78 -4.94 -42.23
N PHE A 622 52.64 -5.34 -41.65
CA PHE A 622 51.89 -6.54 -42.02
C PHE A 622 50.40 -6.23 -42.00
N THR A 623 49.78 -6.21 -43.18
CA THR A 623 48.32 -6.22 -43.38
C THR A 623 47.80 -7.66 -43.32
N PRO A 624 46.56 -7.89 -42.85
CA PRO A 624 45.74 -8.95 -43.40
C PRO A 624 44.62 -8.35 -44.26
N ARG A 625 44.69 -8.62 -45.57
CA ARG A 625 43.51 -8.64 -46.44
C ARG A 625 42.69 -9.87 -46.07
N TYR A 626 41.38 -9.71 -45.82
CA TYR A 626 40.45 -10.82 -46.03
C TYR A 626 39.41 -10.45 -47.08
N LEU A 627 39.37 -11.34 -48.07
CA LEU A 627 38.47 -11.42 -49.21
C LEU A 627 37.01 -11.38 -48.77
N GLY A 628 36.22 -10.60 -49.50
CA GLY A 628 34.77 -10.79 -49.56
C GLY A 628 34.43 -12.15 -50.14
N SER A 629 33.61 -12.92 -49.42
CA SER A 629 32.78 -13.96 -50.01
C SER A 629 31.35 -13.79 -49.49
N THR A 630 30.45 -13.61 -50.43
CA THR A 630 29.04 -13.32 -50.24
C THR A 630 28.32 -14.64 -49.90
N LEU A 631 27.86 -14.81 -48.66
CA LEU A 631 26.94 -15.90 -48.29
C LEU A 631 25.57 -15.29 -47.99
N ARG A 632 24.70 -15.29 -49.01
CA ARG A 632 23.27 -14.96 -48.86
C ARG A 632 22.60 -16.07 -48.05
N VAL A 633 22.19 -15.76 -46.82
CA VAL A 633 21.21 -16.56 -46.07
C VAL A 633 19.84 -15.93 -46.30
N THR A 634 19.05 -16.51 -47.20
CA THR A 634 17.63 -16.19 -47.36
C THR A 634 16.83 -16.91 -46.26
N PHE A 635 16.22 -16.15 -45.35
CA PHE A 635 15.21 -16.68 -44.44
C PHE A 635 13.87 -16.79 -45.18
N SER A 636 13.48 -18.01 -45.54
CA SER A 636 12.11 -18.32 -45.92
C SER A 636 11.22 -18.32 -44.67
N LYS A 637 10.07 -17.63 -44.73
CA LYS A 637 9.03 -17.62 -43.69
C LYS A 637 8.65 -19.05 -43.27
N PRO A 638 8.47 -19.36 -41.97
CA PRO A 638 7.80 -20.59 -41.59
C PRO A 638 6.29 -20.41 -41.83
N THR A 639 5.77 -21.07 -42.86
CA THR A 639 4.35 -21.36 -43.02
C THR A 639 3.86 -22.22 -41.86
N ALA A 640 2.66 -21.91 -41.36
CA ALA A 640 1.93 -22.71 -40.39
C ALA A 640 1.83 -24.17 -40.87
N ALA A 641 2.56 -25.07 -40.21
CA ALA A 641 2.43 -26.50 -40.41
C ALA A 641 1.36 -27.04 -39.46
N ASN A 642 0.34 -27.66 -40.05
CA ASN A 642 -0.62 -28.53 -39.40
C ASN A 642 0.08 -29.47 -38.41
N PHE A 643 -0.28 -29.41 -37.13
CA PHE A 643 0.07 -30.44 -36.16
C PHE A 643 -0.81 -31.66 -36.40
N GLY A 644 -0.43 -32.46 -37.39
CA GLY A 644 -0.82 -33.86 -37.48
C GLY A 644 -0.11 -34.66 -36.41
N SER A 645 -0.82 -35.62 -35.83
CA SER A 645 -0.29 -36.59 -34.86
C SER A 645 0.94 -37.31 -35.43
N THR A 646 2.13 -37.00 -34.89
CA THR A 646 3.34 -37.79 -35.14
C THR A 646 3.69 -38.61 -33.91
N ALA A 647 3.92 -39.89 -34.16
CA ALA A 647 4.20 -40.92 -33.18
C ALA A 647 5.38 -40.56 -32.25
N ARG A 648 5.19 -40.93 -30.99
CA ARG A 648 6.08 -40.76 -29.83
C ARG A 648 7.49 -41.29 -30.14
N ALA A 649 8.47 -40.41 -30.36
CA ALA A 649 9.88 -40.81 -30.31
C ALA A 649 10.22 -41.26 -28.88
N MET A 650 10.74 -42.48 -28.71
CA MET A 650 11.15 -42.98 -27.39
C MET A 650 12.25 -42.08 -26.80
N ALA A 651 12.22 -41.82 -25.50
CA ALA A 651 13.28 -41.07 -24.83
C ALA A 651 14.56 -41.89 -24.94
N ALA A 652 15.69 -41.24 -25.24
CA ALA A 652 16.96 -41.94 -25.43
C ALA A 652 17.55 -42.54 -24.12
N PHE A 653 16.93 -42.23 -22.99
CA PHE A 653 17.32 -42.68 -21.66
C PHE A 653 16.09 -43.06 -20.82
N GLU A 654 16.31 -43.93 -19.85
CA GLU A 654 15.36 -44.28 -18.80
C GLU A 654 15.59 -43.43 -17.56
N ARG A 655 16.85 -43.35 -17.10
CA ARG A 655 17.27 -42.56 -15.94
C ARG A 655 18.58 -41.85 -16.25
N LEU A 656 18.50 -40.55 -16.52
CA LEU A 656 19.63 -39.71 -16.89
C LEU A 656 20.43 -39.31 -15.65
N ILE A 657 21.72 -39.64 -15.64
CA ILE A 657 22.69 -39.13 -14.68
C ILE A 657 23.76 -38.31 -15.38
N ARG A 658 24.35 -37.37 -14.64
CA ARG A 658 25.54 -36.62 -15.04
C ARG A 658 26.64 -36.93 -14.04
N PHE A 659 27.82 -37.29 -14.51
CA PHE A 659 28.92 -37.72 -13.65
C PHE A 659 30.28 -37.39 -14.27
N GLU A 660 31.28 -37.37 -13.41
CA GLU A 660 32.69 -37.40 -13.80
C GLU A 660 33.13 -38.86 -13.88
N ASP A 661 33.65 -39.29 -15.02
CA ASP A 661 34.18 -40.66 -15.19
C ASP A 661 35.53 -40.84 -14.47
N THR A 662 36.06 -42.06 -14.46
CA THR A 662 37.37 -42.36 -13.84
C THR A 662 38.56 -41.65 -14.52
N ALA A 663 38.35 -41.04 -15.69
CA ALA A 663 39.36 -40.25 -16.41
C ALA A 663 39.20 -38.73 -16.17
N GLY A 664 38.27 -38.31 -15.32
CA GLY A 664 38.01 -36.90 -15.00
C GLY A 664 37.13 -36.18 -16.04
N LYS A 665 36.53 -36.91 -16.99
CA LYS A 665 35.67 -36.33 -18.02
C LYS A 665 34.21 -36.31 -17.55
N ILE A 666 33.57 -35.16 -17.68
CA ILE A 666 32.14 -35.02 -17.41
C ILE A 666 31.33 -35.55 -18.58
N VAL A 667 30.46 -36.53 -18.32
CA VAL A 667 29.60 -37.19 -19.30
C VAL A 667 28.19 -37.42 -18.74
N TYR A 668 27.25 -37.73 -19.62
CA TYR A 668 25.92 -38.20 -19.26
C TYR A 668 25.84 -39.72 -19.42
N GLY A 669 25.02 -40.37 -18.60
CA GLY A 669 24.77 -41.80 -18.73
C GLY A 669 23.34 -42.20 -18.39
N ASN A 670 23.00 -43.41 -18.79
CA ASN A 670 21.71 -44.04 -18.52
C ASN A 670 21.85 -45.10 -17.42
N LEU A 671 21.08 -44.97 -16.34
CA LEU A 671 20.89 -46.02 -15.35
C LEU A 671 19.71 -46.92 -15.72
N ASP A 672 19.97 -48.22 -15.81
CA ASP A 672 18.99 -49.21 -16.27
C ASP A 672 17.92 -49.53 -15.21
N LYS A 673 18.20 -49.25 -13.94
CA LYS A 673 17.30 -49.51 -12.81
C LYS A 673 17.46 -48.45 -11.73
N GLU A 674 16.50 -48.42 -10.81
CA GLU A 674 16.65 -47.67 -9.57
C GLU A 674 17.81 -48.26 -8.76
N THR A 675 18.77 -47.42 -8.40
CA THR A 675 20.00 -47.80 -7.69
C THR A 675 20.15 -46.86 -6.50
N PRO A 676 20.47 -47.36 -5.29
CA PRO A 676 20.76 -46.52 -4.14
C PRO A 676 21.84 -45.49 -4.46
N THR A 677 21.65 -44.25 -4.03
CA THR A 677 22.46 -43.10 -4.49
C THR A 677 23.95 -43.25 -4.22
N LYS A 678 24.30 -43.87 -3.09
CA LYS A 678 25.69 -44.15 -2.72
C LYS A 678 26.33 -45.28 -3.54
N GLU A 679 25.53 -46.12 -4.20
CA GLU A 679 25.98 -47.22 -5.06
C GLU A 679 26.02 -46.82 -6.55
N ILE A 680 25.59 -45.61 -6.89
CA ILE A 680 25.70 -45.09 -8.27
C ILE A 680 27.17 -44.83 -8.61
N GLU A 681 27.96 -44.29 -7.68
CA GLU A 681 29.41 -44.18 -7.83
C GLU A 681 30.03 -45.59 -7.85
N GLY A 682 30.82 -45.88 -8.89
CA GLY A 682 31.35 -47.20 -9.19
C GLY A 682 30.49 -48.05 -10.15
N SER A 683 29.27 -47.62 -10.47
CA SER A 683 28.43 -48.32 -11.45
C SER A 683 28.92 -48.10 -12.89
N VAL A 684 28.70 -49.10 -13.76
CA VAL A 684 29.01 -49.00 -15.19
C VAL A 684 27.73 -48.71 -15.95
N VAL A 685 27.69 -47.57 -16.64
CA VAL A 685 26.48 -47.07 -17.34
C VAL A 685 26.74 -46.85 -18.82
N GLU A 686 25.67 -46.93 -19.62
CA GLU A 686 25.73 -46.57 -21.05
C GLU A 686 25.87 -45.05 -21.19
N VAL A 687 26.86 -44.59 -21.96
CA VAL A 687 27.17 -43.18 -22.17
C VAL A 687 26.20 -42.56 -23.18
N LEU A 688 25.71 -41.38 -22.83
CA LEU A 688 24.83 -40.56 -23.65
C LEU A 688 25.59 -39.34 -24.17
N ASP A 689 25.33 -38.98 -25.42
CA ASP A 689 25.79 -37.75 -26.04
C ASP A 689 24.63 -36.75 -26.20
N GLY A 690 24.95 -35.46 -26.15
CA GLY A 690 23.99 -34.35 -26.22
C GLY A 690 23.74 -33.63 -24.90
N ASP A 691 22.71 -32.79 -24.88
CA ASP A 691 22.33 -31.95 -23.76
C ASP A 691 20.80 -31.78 -23.70
N VAL A 692 20.30 -31.05 -22.70
CA VAL A 692 18.85 -30.83 -22.49
C VAL A 692 18.17 -30.15 -23.69
N LYS A 693 18.85 -29.25 -24.40
CA LYS A 693 18.31 -28.51 -25.55
C LYS A 693 18.43 -29.30 -26.85
N SER A 694 19.57 -29.96 -27.07
CA SER A 694 19.83 -30.75 -28.29
C SER A 694 19.22 -32.16 -28.26
N GLY A 695 18.85 -32.62 -27.06
CA GLY A 695 18.35 -33.97 -26.81
C GLY A 695 19.50 -34.98 -26.65
N PHE A 696 19.20 -36.10 -25.99
CA PHE A 696 20.19 -37.15 -25.72
C PHE A 696 20.15 -38.27 -26.76
N LYS A 697 21.29 -38.90 -27.01
CA LYS A 697 21.42 -40.08 -27.86
C LYS A 697 22.36 -41.09 -27.24
N LYS A 698 22.05 -42.38 -27.38
CA LYS A 698 22.93 -43.48 -26.95
C LYS A 698 24.16 -43.53 -27.84
N THR A 699 25.34 -43.58 -27.22
CA THR A 699 26.61 -43.71 -27.94
C THR A 699 27.02 -45.18 -28.17
N GLY A 700 26.44 -46.12 -27.42
CA GLY A 700 26.87 -47.52 -27.35
C GLY A 700 28.13 -47.75 -26.51
N GLY A 701 28.81 -46.68 -26.07
CA GLY A 701 29.94 -46.75 -25.14
C GLY A 701 29.48 -46.95 -23.70
N LYS A 702 30.34 -47.54 -22.86
CA LYS A 702 30.12 -47.67 -21.42
C LYS A 702 31.22 -46.92 -20.66
N ALA A 703 30.85 -46.30 -19.54
CA ALA A 703 31.80 -45.65 -18.64
C ALA A 703 31.45 -45.99 -17.18
N THR A 704 32.47 -46.01 -16.33
CA THR A 704 32.31 -46.16 -14.89
C THR A 704 32.07 -44.80 -14.26
N VAL A 705 31.06 -44.69 -13.42
CA VAL A 705 30.75 -43.47 -12.66
C VAL A 705 31.83 -43.26 -11.60
N GLY A 706 32.66 -42.23 -11.75
CA GLY A 706 33.66 -41.85 -10.76
C GLY A 706 33.03 -41.03 -9.64
N LYS A 707 32.48 -39.86 -10.00
CA LYS A 707 31.79 -38.95 -9.08
C LYS A 707 30.44 -38.54 -9.62
N LEU A 708 29.37 -38.75 -8.85
CA LEU A 708 28.03 -38.34 -9.23
C LEU A 708 27.90 -36.82 -9.11
N LEU A 709 27.29 -36.17 -10.10
CA LEU A 709 27.08 -34.72 -10.14
C LEU A 709 25.59 -34.41 -10.19
N CYS A 710 25.24 -33.12 -10.03
CA CYS A 710 23.89 -32.66 -10.32
C CYS A 710 23.48 -33.10 -11.74
N PRO A 711 22.29 -33.73 -11.92
CA PRO A 711 21.85 -34.20 -13.23
C PRO A 711 21.66 -33.06 -14.24
N LEU A 712 21.55 -31.82 -13.77
CA LEU A 712 21.63 -30.61 -14.59
C LEU A 712 22.92 -29.84 -14.29
N PRO A 713 23.69 -29.42 -15.32
CA PRO A 713 24.87 -28.59 -15.10
C PRO A 713 24.50 -27.19 -14.60
N THR A 714 23.39 -26.63 -15.10
CA THR A 714 22.81 -25.34 -14.73
C THR A 714 21.31 -25.37 -14.97
N THR A 715 20.58 -24.42 -14.38
CA THR A 715 19.17 -24.15 -14.66
C THR A 715 18.98 -22.65 -14.89
N ASN A 716 17.97 -22.27 -15.66
CA ASN A 716 17.64 -20.84 -15.83
C ASN A 716 16.97 -20.27 -14.58
N ILE A 717 16.09 -21.06 -13.97
CA ILE A 717 15.27 -20.70 -12.82
C ILE A 717 14.68 -21.96 -12.22
N ILE A 718 14.41 -21.92 -10.92
CA ILE A 718 13.72 -22.99 -10.19
C ILE A 718 12.38 -22.41 -9.73
N HIS A 719 11.28 -22.91 -10.29
CA HIS A 719 9.94 -22.59 -9.81
C HIS A 719 9.57 -23.52 -8.67
N CYS A 720 8.89 -23.00 -7.66
CA CYS A 720 8.49 -23.77 -6.49
C CYS A 720 7.02 -23.53 -6.21
N VAL A 721 6.30 -24.58 -5.79
CA VAL A 721 4.89 -24.51 -5.43
C VAL A 721 4.74 -24.60 -3.92
N GLY A 722 4.31 -23.50 -3.30
CA GLY A 722 3.99 -23.50 -1.88
C GLY A 722 2.69 -24.25 -1.58
N LEU A 723 2.66 -24.96 -0.45
CA LEU A 723 1.45 -25.54 0.12
C LEU A 723 0.67 -26.47 -0.84
N ASN A 724 1.37 -27.39 -1.51
CA ASN A 724 0.72 -28.27 -2.51
C ASN A 724 0.30 -29.64 -1.98
N TYR A 725 0.39 -29.93 -0.69
CA TYR A 725 -0.06 -31.20 -0.10
C TYR A 725 -1.19 -30.95 0.90
N ARG A 726 -2.28 -31.72 0.82
CA ARG A 726 -3.49 -31.47 1.62
C ARG A 726 -3.20 -31.63 3.12
N ARG A 727 -2.50 -32.69 3.51
CA ARG A 727 -2.13 -32.90 4.93
C ARG A 727 -1.20 -31.83 5.47
N HIS A 728 -0.33 -31.27 4.61
CA HIS A 728 0.53 -30.16 5.00
C HIS A 728 -0.28 -28.87 5.20
N ALA A 729 -1.26 -28.59 4.35
CA ALA A 729 -2.17 -27.46 4.54
C ALA A 729 -2.97 -27.57 5.86
N GLU A 730 -3.40 -28.79 6.21
CA GLU A 730 -4.05 -29.08 7.49
C GLU A 730 -3.09 -28.89 8.68
N GLU A 731 -1.84 -29.35 8.59
CA GLU A 731 -0.79 -29.16 9.61
C GLU A 731 -0.49 -27.68 9.86
N CYS A 732 -0.42 -26.88 8.80
CA CYS A 732 -0.18 -25.44 8.89
C CYS A 732 -1.42 -24.64 9.36
N ASN A 733 -2.60 -25.26 9.43
CA ASN A 733 -3.89 -24.59 9.62
C ASN A 733 -4.11 -23.42 8.62
N LEU A 734 -3.67 -23.61 7.37
CA LEU A 734 -3.77 -22.61 6.30
C LEU A 734 -4.93 -22.93 5.35
N GLN A 735 -5.60 -21.89 4.84
CA GLN A 735 -6.59 -22.08 3.78
C GLN A 735 -5.90 -22.46 2.47
N ILE A 736 -6.39 -23.53 1.83
CA ILE A 736 -5.91 -23.93 0.51
C ILE A 736 -6.35 -22.88 -0.52
N PRO A 737 -5.43 -22.20 -1.23
CA PRO A 737 -5.79 -21.22 -2.24
C PRO A 737 -6.54 -21.87 -3.42
N THR A 738 -7.09 -21.07 -4.34
CA THR A 738 -7.75 -21.60 -5.56
C THR A 738 -6.76 -21.91 -6.68
N HIS A 739 -5.57 -21.32 -6.63
CA HIS A 739 -4.50 -21.52 -7.59
C HIS A 739 -3.16 -21.76 -6.87
N PRO A 740 -2.21 -22.48 -7.50
CA PRO A 740 -0.89 -22.73 -6.94
C PRO A 740 -0.18 -21.44 -6.49
N ALA A 741 0.32 -21.40 -5.25
CA ALA A 741 1.18 -20.33 -4.78
C ALA A 741 2.60 -20.55 -5.32
N ILE A 742 3.11 -19.62 -6.12
CA ILE A 742 4.39 -19.78 -6.81
C ILE A 742 5.43 -18.81 -6.25
N PHE A 743 6.62 -19.33 -5.97
CA PHE A 743 7.84 -18.55 -5.77
C PHE A 743 8.97 -19.14 -6.61
N THR A 744 10.11 -18.46 -6.64
CA THR A 744 11.26 -18.86 -7.45
C THR A 744 12.53 -18.83 -6.63
N LYS A 745 13.43 -19.78 -6.93
CA LYS A 745 14.82 -19.78 -6.46
C LYS A 745 15.74 -19.49 -7.67
N PRO A 746 16.82 -18.72 -7.48
CA PRO A 746 17.78 -18.42 -8.54
C PRO A 746 18.54 -19.67 -8.97
N SER A 747 19.28 -19.60 -10.08
CA SER A 747 20.08 -20.72 -10.59
C SER A 747 21.12 -21.22 -9.59
N ASP A 748 21.68 -20.32 -8.78
CA ASP A 748 22.76 -20.63 -7.82
C ASP A 748 22.29 -21.42 -6.61
N ALA A 749 20.96 -21.47 -6.37
CA ALA A 749 20.39 -22.38 -5.39
C ALA A 749 20.54 -23.86 -5.80
N LEU A 750 20.82 -24.18 -7.06
CA LEU A 750 20.93 -25.55 -7.54
C LEU A 750 22.12 -26.30 -6.94
N ALA A 751 21.85 -27.46 -6.33
CA ALA A 751 22.86 -28.38 -5.81
C ALA A 751 22.66 -29.82 -6.34
N GLY A 752 23.74 -30.60 -6.34
CA GLY A 752 23.71 -31.99 -6.77
C GLY A 752 23.47 -32.98 -5.62
N PRO A 753 23.27 -34.27 -5.94
CA PRO A 753 23.30 -35.33 -4.94
C PRO A 753 24.71 -35.47 -4.36
N LEU A 754 24.81 -35.89 -3.10
CA LEU A 754 26.05 -36.10 -2.34
C LEU A 754 26.91 -34.84 -2.12
N GLU A 755 26.48 -33.69 -2.62
CA GLU A 755 27.10 -32.39 -2.37
C GLU A 755 26.78 -31.93 -0.95
N SER A 756 27.76 -31.34 -0.27
CA SER A 756 27.54 -30.64 1.01
C SER A 756 26.87 -29.30 0.74
N ILE A 757 25.82 -28.99 1.51
CA ILE A 757 25.09 -27.73 1.40
C ILE A 757 25.66 -26.74 2.44
N PRO A 758 26.36 -25.68 1.99
CA PRO A 758 26.84 -24.64 2.90
C PRO A 758 25.65 -23.82 3.43
N ILE A 759 25.63 -23.60 4.74
CA ILE A 759 24.59 -22.83 5.43
C ILE A 759 25.22 -21.59 6.04
N PRO A 760 24.92 -20.39 5.49
CA PRO A 760 25.41 -19.13 6.04
C PRO A 760 24.94 -18.94 7.48
N SER A 761 25.81 -18.37 8.34
CA SER A 761 25.53 -18.10 9.76
C SER A 761 24.12 -17.56 10.04
N PRO A 762 23.58 -16.61 9.26
CA PRO A 762 22.25 -16.08 9.54
C PRO A 762 21.09 -17.07 9.31
N CYS A 763 21.27 -18.15 8.54
CA CYS A 763 20.24 -19.14 8.22
C CYS A 763 20.17 -20.32 9.20
N GLN A 764 21.18 -20.46 10.06
CA GLN A 764 21.43 -21.67 10.85
C GLN A 764 20.40 -21.91 11.96
N SER A 765 19.78 -20.85 12.49
CA SER A 765 18.93 -20.94 13.69
C SER A 765 17.61 -21.70 13.52
N GLN A 766 17.03 -21.67 12.31
CA GLN A 766 15.75 -22.33 12.01
C GLN A 766 15.78 -22.90 10.59
N LEU A 767 16.81 -23.69 10.28
CA LEU A 767 16.96 -24.33 8.98
C LEU A 767 16.05 -25.56 8.88
N ASP A 768 15.32 -25.67 7.77
CA ASP A 768 14.33 -26.70 7.55
C ASP A 768 14.51 -27.41 6.21
N TYR A 769 14.04 -28.65 6.14
CA TYR A 769 13.99 -29.48 4.93
C TYR A 769 12.55 -29.56 4.41
N GLU A 770 12.43 -29.71 3.11
CA GLU A 770 11.14 -29.85 2.42
C GLU A 770 11.35 -30.83 1.26
N GLY A 771 11.13 -32.12 1.49
CA GLY A 771 11.28 -33.12 0.44
C GLY A 771 10.18 -33.02 -0.61
N GLU A 772 10.55 -33.02 -1.90
CA GLU A 772 9.61 -32.82 -3.00
C GLU A 772 9.86 -33.70 -4.22
N LEU A 773 8.77 -34.08 -4.90
CA LEU A 773 8.85 -34.51 -6.29
C LEU A 773 9.18 -33.29 -7.17
N THR A 774 10.10 -33.44 -8.10
CA THR A 774 10.61 -32.33 -8.91
C THR A 774 10.52 -32.64 -10.39
N LEU A 775 10.15 -31.65 -11.20
CA LEU A 775 10.04 -31.76 -12.65
C LEU A 775 11.18 -31.04 -13.33
N VAL A 776 11.62 -31.54 -14.48
CA VAL A 776 12.58 -30.85 -15.36
C VAL A 776 11.95 -30.64 -16.73
N ILE A 777 11.90 -29.39 -17.19
CA ILE A 777 11.39 -29.03 -18.52
C ILE A 777 12.42 -29.42 -19.59
N GLY A 778 12.01 -30.19 -20.60
CA GLY A 778 12.90 -30.70 -21.65
C GLY A 778 12.91 -29.87 -22.93
N ARG A 779 11.90 -29.02 -23.13
CA ARG A 779 11.83 -28.10 -24.27
C ARG A 779 11.15 -26.81 -23.90
N ASP A 780 11.52 -25.72 -24.56
CA ASP A 780 10.86 -24.43 -24.40
C ASP A 780 9.36 -24.59 -24.68
N CYS A 781 8.52 -24.16 -23.72
CA CYS A 781 7.08 -24.29 -23.82
C CYS A 781 6.36 -23.08 -23.19
N LYS A 782 5.14 -22.82 -23.65
CA LYS A 782 4.31 -21.71 -23.20
C LYS A 782 2.84 -22.07 -23.42
N ASN A 783 1.97 -21.69 -22.48
CA ASN A 783 0.53 -21.96 -22.51
C ASN A 783 0.21 -23.46 -22.73
N VAL A 784 0.91 -24.33 -22.00
CA VAL A 784 0.73 -25.79 -22.10
C VAL A 784 -0.55 -26.17 -21.37
N ALA A 785 -1.47 -26.87 -22.03
CA ALA A 785 -2.67 -27.38 -21.37
C ALA A 785 -2.29 -28.47 -20.35
N ALA A 786 -3.04 -28.57 -19.24
CA ALA A 786 -2.73 -29.52 -18.18
C ALA A 786 -2.65 -30.98 -18.65
N ALA A 787 -3.37 -31.38 -19.70
CA ALA A 787 -3.31 -32.72 -20.27
C ALA A 787 -2.00 -33.02 -21.04
N ASP A 788 -1.34 -31.98 -21.56
CA ASP A 788 -0.21 -32.11 -22.49
C ASP A 788 1.16 -31.99 -21.80
N TYR A 789 1.19 -31.83 -20.47
CA TYR A 789 2.41 -31.56 -19.70
C TYR A 789 3.54 -32.58 -19.97
N ARG A 790 3.20 -33.86 -20.17
CA ARG A 790 4.20 -34.91 -20.42
C ARG A 790 5.03 -34.67 -21.68
N SER A 791 4.46 -33.99 -22.67
CA SER A 791 5.14 -33.70 -23.93
C SER A 791 6.24 -32.66 -23.80
N VAL A 792 6.28 -31.91 -22.68
CA VAL A 792 7.26 -30.82 -22.45
C VAL A 792 8.28 -31.15 -21.36
N LEU A 793 8.07 -32.22 -20.59
CA LEU A 793 9.00 -32.66 -19.56
C LEU A 793 10.18 -33.46 -20.15
N LEU A 794 11.38 -33.19 -19.65
CA LEU A 794 12.52 -34.09 -19.77
C LEU A 794 12.30 -35.32 -18.91
N GLY A 795 11.82 -35.12 -17.67
CA GLY A 795 11.57 -36.18 -16.71
C GLY A 795 11.28 -35.67 -15.31
N TYR A 796 11.29 -36.60 -14.36
CA TYR A 796 11.07 -36.40 -12.93
C TYR A 796 12.37 -36.65 -12.15
N THR A 797 12.61 -35.91 -11.08
CA THR A 797 13.74 -36.09 -10.15
C THR A 797 13.24 -35.85 -8.72
N VAL A 798 14.07 -36.13 -7.72
CA VAL A 798 13.81 -35.71 -6.34
C VAL A 798 14.44 -34.34 -6.10
N GLY A 799 13.82 -33.52 -5.25
CA GLY A 799 14.34 -32.24 -4.80
C GLY A 799 14.12 -32.04 -3.30
N ASN A 800 14.85 -31.07 -2.73
CA ASN A 800 14.66 -30.61 -1.36
C ASN A 800 14.59 -29.08 -1.35
N ASP A 801 13.47 -28.49 -0.95
CA ASP A 801 13.27 -27.04 -0.88
C ASP A 801 13.75 -26.48 0.48
N ILE A 802 15.07 -26.41 0.65
CA ILE A 802 15.69 -25.96 1.91
C ILE A 802 15.23 -24.54 2.25
N SER A 803 14.86 -24.34 3.52
CA SER A 803 14.17 -23.14 3.99
C SER A 803 14.77 -22.61 5.28
N ALA A 804 15.20 -21.34 5.28
CA ALA A 804 15.59 -20.64 6.50
C ALA A 804 14.34 -19.99 7.13
N ARG A 805 13.68 -20.70 8.06
CA ARG A 805 12.39 -20.26 8.63
C ARG A 805 12.48 -18.96 9.40
N ASN A 806 13.65 -18.63 9.94
CA ASN A 806 13.90 -17.35 10.62
C ASN A 806 13.92 -16.15 9.66
N TYR A 807 14.16 -16.38 8.36
CA TYR A 807 13.98 -15.38 7.32
C TYR A 807 12.55 -15.40 6.75
N GLN A 808 11.89 -16.56 6.78
CA GLN A 808 10.51 -16.70 6.35
C GLN A 808 9.52 -16.11 7.36
N LEU A 809 9.83 -16.22 8.67
CA LEU A 809 9.01 -15.84 9.81
C LEU A 809 9.87 -15.16 10.90
N PRO A 810 9.40 -14.07 11.53
CA PRO A 810 8.17 -13.32 11.24
C PRO A 810 8.28 -12.51 9.94
N ALA A 811 7.13 -12.11 9.41
CA ALA A 811 7.01 -11.44 8.13
C ALA A 811 7.84 -10.12 8.05
N SER A 812 8.21 -9.53 9.20
CA SER A 812 9.09 -8.36 9.30
C SER A 812 10.52 -8.58 8.82
N VAL A 813 11.02 -9.82 8.75
CA VAL A 813 12.43 -10.09 8.38
C VAL A 813 12.64 -10.06 6.87
N SER A 814 11.76 -10.69 6.09
CA SER A 814 11.86 -10.75 4.61
C SER A 814 10.57 -10.31 3.90
N GLY A 815 9.76 -9.48 4.54
CA GLY A 815 8.52 -8.96 3.94
C GLY A 815 7.48 -10.04 3.61
N GLY A 816 7.50 -11.18 4.31
CA GLY A 816 6.63 -12.33 4.02
C GLY A 816 7.00 -13.11 2.74
N GLN A 817 8.06 -12.72 2.02
CA GLN A 817 8.46 -13.35 0.77
C GLN A 817 9.17 -14.69 1.01
N PHE A 818 8.56 -15.79 0.54
CA PHE A 818 9.15 -17.14 0.63
C PHE A 818 10.42 -17.26 -0.19
N GLY A 819 10.49 -16.56 -1.33
CA GLY A 819 11.62 -16.61 -2.25
C GLY A 819 12.94 -16.31 -1.55
N TYR A 820 13.03 -15.22 -0.78
CA TYR A 820 14.27 -14.82 -0.13
C TYR A 820 14.78 -15.87 0.86
N ALA A 821 13.91 -16.34 1.77
CA ALA A 821 14.25 -17.32 2.80
C ALA A 821 14.68 -18.70 2.24
N LYS A 822 14.42 -18.93 0.96
CA LYS A 822 14.67 -20.18 0.24
C LYS A 822 15.75 -20.02 -0.82
N SER A 823 16.23 -18.82 -1.15
CA SER A 823 17.04 -18.58 -2.36
C SER A 823 18.57 -18.56 -2.16
N PHE A 824 19.06 -18.94 -0.98
CA PHE A 824 20.50 -19.02 -0.72
C PHE A 824 21.18 -20.07 -1.61
N ASP A 825 22.49 -19.91 -1.83
CA ASP A 825 23.28 -20.83 -2.65
C ASP A 825 23.09 -22.27 -2.16
N LYS A 826 22.91 -23.19 -3.11
CA LYS A 826 22.72 -24.63 -2.86
C LYS A 826 21.45 -25.02 -2.09
N PHE A 827 20.48 -24.13 -1.86
CA PHE A 827 19.22 -24.45 -1.15
C PHE A 827 18.17 -25.22 -1.97
N ALA A 828 18.49 -25.65 -3.19
CA ALA A 828 17.65 -26.45 -4.07
C ALA A 828 18.41 -27.67 -4.63
N PRO A 829 18.89 -28.59 -3.77
CA PRO A 829 19.48 -29.82 -4.29
C PRO A 829 18.45 -30.63 -5.05
N ILE A 830 18.88 -31.24 -6.17
CA ILE A 830 18.09 -32.17 -6.96
C ILE A 830 18.91 -33.41 -7.31
N GLY A 831 18.24 -34.55 -7.45
CA GLY A 831 18.88 -35.80 -7.84
C GLY A 831 18.04 -37.02 -7.45
N PRO A 832 18.62 -38.23 -7.47
CA PRO A 832 19.97 -38.54 -7.93
C PRO A 832 20.09 -38.62 -9.47
N CYS A 833 18.95 -38.71 -10.16
CA CYS A 833 18.85 -38.84 -11.62
C CYS A 833 17.54 -38.21 -12.12
N ILE A 834 17.45 -37.94 -13.43
CA ILE A 834 16.20 -37.54 -14.08
C ILE A 834 15.59 -38.76 -14.77
N VAL A 835 14.44 -39.22 -14.27
CA VAL A 835 13.70 -40.36 -14.79
C VAL A 835 12.75 -39.93 -15.89
N SER A 836 12.84 -40.59 -17.04
CA SER A 836 12.00 -40.35 -18.20
C SER A 836 10.52 -40.57 -17.89
N THR A 837 9.65 -39.75 -18.51
CA THR A 837 8.19 -39.88 -18.39
C THR A 837 7.62 -41.20 -18.90
N GLN A 838 8.43 -42.02 -19.57
CA GLN A 838 8.09 -43.36 -20.06
C GLN A 838 8.22 -44.43 -18.98
N VAL A 839 9.17 -44.27 -18.06
CA VAL A 839 9.40 -45.20 -16.94
C VAL A 839 8.37 -44.99 -15.84
N LEU A 840 7.96 -43.74 -15.60
CA LEU A 840 6.96 -43.36 -14.59
C LEU A 840 5.65 -42.88 -15.25
N PRO A 841 4.73 -43.83 -15.60
CA PRO A 841 3.51 -43.50 -16.30
C PRO A 841 2.46 -42.81 -15.41
N ASP A 842 2.53 -42.90 -14.07
CA ASP A 842 1.63 -42.20 -13.15
C ASP A 842 2.40 -41.53 -12.00
N PRO A 843 2.92 -40.30 -12.18
CA PRO A 843 3.71 -39.61 -11.16
C PRO A 843 2.87 -39.11 -9.98
N GLN A 844 1.53 -39.21 -10.04
CA GLN A 844 0.61 -38.82 -8.97
C GLN A 844 0.35 -39.97 -7.98
N LYS A 845 1.05 -41.11 -8.08
CA LYS A 845 0.87 -42.26 -7.17
C LYS A 845 2.20 -42.85 -6.74
N LEU A 846 3.14 -41.99 -6.38
CA LEU A 846 4.48 -42.39 -5.92
C LEU A 846 4.58 -42.16 -4.42
N GLY A 847 5.22 -43.08 -3.69
CA GLY A 847 5.61 -42.84 -2.30
C GLY A 847 6.74 -41.80 -2.19
N LEU A 848 6.59 -40.84 -1.27
CA LEU A 848 7.60 -39.83 -0.94
C LEU A 848 7.95 -39.94 0.56
N GLN A 849 9.26 -39.98 0.86
CA GLN A 849 9.78 -40.01 2.22
C GLN A 849 10.94 -39.02 2.40
N THR A 850 11.01 -38.38 3.55
CA THR A 850 12.20 -37.60 3.95
C THR A 850 12.73 -38.12 5.27
N ARG A 851 14.04 -38.36 5.33
CA ARG A 851 14.77 -38.81 6.52
C ARG A 851 15.87 -37.81 6.87
N VAL A 852 16.03 -37.52 8.15
CA VAL A 852 17.15 -36.74 8.68
C VAL A 852 17.94 -37.65 9.61
N ASN A 853 19.22 -37.90 9.29
CA ASN A 853 20.07 -38.87 10.00
C ASN A 853 19.42 -40.26 10.13
N GLY A 854 18.73 -40.71 9.07
CA GLY A 854 18.00 -41.98 9.02
C GLY A 854 16.63 -41.98 9.72
N GLN A 855 16.31 -40.96 10.52
CA GLN A 855 15.00 -40.82 11.17
C GLN A 855 13.96 -40.33 10.16
N LEU A 856 12.86 -41.06 10.02
CA LEU A 856 11.76 -40.68 9.14
C LEU A 856 11.05 -39.44 9.69
N ARG A 857 10.90 -38.42 8.84
CA ARG A 857 10.30 -37.12 9.17
C ARG A 857 9.05 -36.82 8.35
N GLN A 858 9.11 -37.07 7.04
CA GLN A 858 7.97 -36.93 6.13
C GLN A 858 7.67 -38.28 5.49
N GLN A 859 6.39 -38.63 5.35
CA GLN A 859 5.93 -39.82 4.62
C GLN A 859 4.53 -39.59 4.05
N THR A 860 4.39 -39.61 2.72
CA THR A 860 3.09 -39.52 2.06
C THR A 860 3.13 -40.13 0.65
N GLY A 861 1.99 -40.18 -0.04
CA GLY A 861 1.91 -40.40 -1.48
C GLY A 861 1.78 -39.08 -2.25
N THR A 862 2.25 -39.03 -3.49
CA THR A 862 2.08 -37.86 -4.38
C THR A 862 0.63 -37.65 -4.83
N ASP A 863 -0.29 -38.56 -4.48
CA ASP A 863 -1.73 -38.43 -4.66
C ASP A 863 -2.37 -37.44 -3.66
N ASP A 864 -1.64 -37.08 -2.60
CA ASP A 864 -2.02 -36.03 -1.64
C ASP A 864 -1.79 -34.61 -2.19
N MET A 865 -1.24 -34.47 -3.40
CA MET A 865 -1.08 -33.17 -4.04
C MET A 865 -2.44 -32.49 -4.31
N ILE A 866 -2.57 -31.22 -3.90
CA ILE A 866 -3.75 -30.39 -4.11
C ILE A 866 -3.89 -30.05 -5.60
N TYR A 867 -2.78 -29.64 -6.23
CA TYR A 867 -2.68 -29.37 -7.65
C TYR A 867 -1.81 -30.43 -8.31
N SER A 868 -2.37 -31.10 -9.30
CA SER A 868 -1.63 -32.08 -10.09
C SER A 868 -0.49 -31.44 -10.88
N ILE A 869 0.53 -32.24 -11.21
CA ILE A 869 1.66 -31.83 -12.05
C ILE A 869 1.21 -31.12 -13.34
N GLY A 870 0.16 -31.62 -14.00
CA GLY A 870 -0.40 -30.99 -15.19
C GLY A 870 -0.92 -29.57 -14.93
N GLN A 871 -1.67 -29.38 -13.84
CA GLN A 871 -2.17 -28.08 -13.42
C GLN A 871 -1.05 -27.11 -13.03
N VAL A 872 0.02 -27.61 -12.39
CA VAL A 872 1.20 -26.80 -12.06
C VAL A 872 1.90 -26.30 -13.32
N VAL A 873 2.15 -27.18 -14.30
CA VAL A 873 2.80 -26.80 -15.57
C VAL A 873 1.92 -25.84 -16.39
N GLU A 874 0.60 -26.08 -16.42
CA GLU A 874 -0.36 -25.17 -17.07
C GLU A 874 -0.35 -23.79 -16.41
N HIS A 875 -0.38 -23.75 -15.07
CA HIS A 875 -0.37 -22.51 -14.32
C HIS A 875 0.92 -21.71 -14.57
N LEU A 876 2.08 -22.36 -14.49
CA LEU A 876 3.39 -21.74 -14.66
C LEU A 876 3.65 -21.28 -16.11
N SER A 877 3.18 -22.03 -17.10
CA SER A 877 3.41 -21.71 -18.51
C SER A 877 2.41 -20.68 -19.08
N ARG A 878 1.37 -20.31 -18.33
CA ARG A 878 0.34 -19.35 -18.75
C ARG A 878 0.90 -17.94 -18.89
N GLY A 879 1.11 -17.51 -20.12
CA GLY A 879 1.68 -16.20 -20.45
C GLY A 879 3.21 -16.13 -20.31
N THR A 880 3.85 -17.15 -19.73
CA THR A 880 5.29 -17.22 -19.44
C THR A 880 5.93 -18.42 -20.15
N THR A 881 7.07 -18.22 -20.81
CA THR A 881 7.82 -19.34 -21.40
C THR A 881 8.60 -20.07 -20.32
N LEU A 882 8.35 -21.37 -20.14
CA LEU A 882 9.23 -22.26 -19.39
C LEU A 882 10.33 -22.74 -20.33
N ARG A 883 11.58 -22.49 -19.96
CA ARG A 883 12.73 -22.82 -20.81
C ARG A 883 13.16 -24.26 -20.59
N ALA A 884 13.73 -24.89 -21.61
CA ALA A 884 14.41 -26.17 -21.44
C ALA A 884 15.48 -26.06 -20.34
N GLY A 885 15.47 -27.01 -19.40
CA GLY A 885 16.28 -27.02 -18.19
C GLY A 885 15.65 -26.34 -16.96
N THR A 886 14.50 -25.67 -17.09
CA THR A 886 13.78 -25.13 -15.93
C THR A 886 13.37 -26.27 -14.99
N VAL A 887 13.57 -26.05 -13.69
CA VAL A 887 13.24 -26.99 -12.62
C VAL A 887 11.95 -26.53 -11.93
N ILE A 888 11.06 -27.46 -11.59
CA ILE A 888 9.82 -27.18 -10.86
C ILE A 888 9.74 -28.09 -9.64
N LEU A 889 9.90 -27.49 -8.46
CA LEU A 889 9.63 -28.04 -7.14
C LEU A 889 8.11 -28.01 -6.90
N THR A 890 7.50 -29.17 -6.66
CA THR A 890 6.02 -29.35 -6.71
C THR A 890 5.33 -29.21 -5.36
N GLY A 891 6.03 -28.83 -4.30
CA GLY A 891 5.54 -28.70 -2.93
C GLY A 891 5.93 -29.90 -2.05
N THR A 892 5.90 -29.65 -0.74
CA THR A 892 6.31 -30.61 0.29
C THR A 892 5.13 -31.09 1.14
N PRO A 893 5.17 -32.34 1.66
CA PRO A 893 4.14 -32.85 2.56
C PRO A 893 4.34 -32.43 4.03
N SER A 894 3.37 -32.82 4.87
CA SER A 894 3.43 -32.57 6.32
C SER A 894 4.64 -33.24 6.98
N GLY A 895 5.09 -32.70 8.11
CA GLY A 895 6.25 -33.20 8.85
C GLY A 895 7.54 -32.42 8.57
N VAL A 896 7.43 -31.16 8.11
CA VAL A 896 8.56 -30.22 8.09
C VAL A 896 8.95 -29.84 9.53
N GLY A 897 10.22 -29.54 9.76
CA GLY A 897 10.79 -29.33 11.10
C GLY A 897 10.10 -28.22 11.90
N LEU A 898 9.55 -27.20 11.25
CA LEU A 898 8.83 -26.10 11.89
C LEU A 898 7.59 -26.53 12.70
N PHE A 899 6.84 -27.52 12.21
CA PHE A 899 5.57 -27.98 12.81
C PHE A 899 5.71 -29.24 13.67
N MET A 900 6.94 -29.72 13.85
CA MET A 900 7.22 -30.82 14.77
C MET A 900 7.20 -30.35 16.23
N GLU A 901 6.82 -31.26 17.13
CA GLU A 901 6.89 -31.04 18.58
C GLU A 901 7.79 -32.10 19.24
N PRO A 902 8.99 -31.73 19.73
CA PRO A 902 9.64 -30.41 19.63
C PRO A 902 10.09 -30.07 18.20
N LYS A 903 10.29 -28.77 17.92
CA LYS A 903 10.75 -28.29 16.61
C LYS A 903 12.00 -29.03 16.14
N GLY A 904 11.95 -29.52 14.91
CA GLY A 904 12.92 -30.45 14.35
C GLY A 904 13.84 -29.85 13.28
N PHE A 905 14.37 -28.64 13.52
CA PHE A 905 15.29 -27.97 12.60
C PHE A 905 16.60 -28.73 12.40
N LEU A 906 17.23 -28.52 11.23
CA LEU A 906 18.50 -29.10 10.85
C LEU A 906 19.66 -28.45 11.61
N ALA A 907 20.64 -29.26 11.99
CA ALA A 907 21.88 -28.85 12.62
C ALA A 907 23.10 -29.09 11.71
N ASP A 908 24.24 -28.52 12.11
CA ASP A 908 25.51 -28.78 11.43
C ASP A 908 25.83 -30.28 11.41
N GLY A 909 26.23 -30.78 10.25
CA GLY A 909 26.59 -32.17 10.03
C GLY A 909 25.42 -33.11 9.72
N ASP A 910 24.17 -32.65 9.83
CA ASP A 910 22.99 -33.47 9.53
C ASP A 910 22.98 -33.94 8.07
N THR A 911 22.52 -35.17 7.86
CA THR A 911 22.31 -35.73 6.52
C THR A 911 20.83 -35.84 6.23
N VAL A 912 20.37 -35.16 5.19
CA VAL A 912 18.99 -35.21 4.70
C VAL A 912 18.92 -36.15 3.51
N GLU A 913 18.01 -37.10 3.57
CA GLU A 913 17.70 -38.05 2.50
C GLU A 913 16.23 -37.91 2.10
N VAL A 914 15.95 -37.48 0.87
CA VAL A 914 14.61 -37.44 0.29
C VAL A 914 14.50 -38.59 -0.71
N TYR A 915 13.53 -39.47 -0.55
CA TYR A 915 13.27 -40.62 -1.41
C TYR A 915 11.94 -40.45 -2.13
N VAL A 916 11.93 -40.72 -3.43
CA VAL A 916 10.70 -40.87 -4.22
C VAL A 916 10.72 -42.20 -4.96
N GLU A 917 9.64 -42.96 -4.80
CA GLU A 917 9.43 -44.26 -5.41
C GLU A 917 9.65 -44.22 -6.93
N GLY A 918 10.43 -45.16 -7.45
CA GLY A 918 10.73 -45.27 -8.88
C GLY A 918 11.85 -44.34 -9.39
N ILE A 919 12.29 -43.37 -8.56
CA ILE A 919 13.37 -42.43 -8.85
C ILE A 919 14.64 -42.76 -8.05
N GLY A 920 14.53 -42.90 -6.73
CA GLY A 920 15.65 -43.10 -5.82
C GLY A 920 15.78 -41.97 -4.78
N SER A 921 16.96 -41.86 -4.15
CA SER A 921 17.19 -40.92 -3.04
C SER A 921 18.05 -39.71 -3.42
N LEU A 922 17.64 -38.51 -3.05
CA LEU A 922 18.52 -37.35 -2.97
C LEU A 922 19.13 -37.29 -1.57
N VAL A 923 20.46 -37.32 -1.46
CA VAL A 923 21.16 -37.32 -0.17
C VAL A 923 22.13 -36.15 -0.13
N ASN A 924 22.03 -35.29 0.88
CA ASN A 924 22.91 -34.14 1.07
C ASN A 924 23.30 -33.99 2.53
N LYS A 925 24.54 -33.52 2.76
CA LYS A 925 25.03 -33.19 4.10
C LYS A 925 24.93 -31.68 4.32
N VAL A 926 24.39 -31.26 5.44
CA VAL A 926 24.32 -29.86 5.86
C VAL A 926 25.64 -29.47 6.53
N VAL A 927 26.23 -28.34 6.14
CA VAL A 927 27.48 -27.83 6.71
C VAL A 927 27.32 -26.36 7.04
N PHE A 928 27.44 -26.01 8.31
CA PHE A 928 27.36 -24.62 8.77
C PHE A 928 28.70 -23.92 8.52
N GLU A 929 28.65 -22.70 7.97
CA GLU A 929 29.83 -21.85 7.73
C GLU A 929 30.45 -21.28 9.01
#